data_AF-A0A3M9Y2Z6-F1
#
_entry.id   AF-A0A3M9Y2Z6-F1
#
_cell.length_a   1.000
_cell.length_b   1.000
_cell.length_c   1.000
_cell.angle_alpha   90.00
_cell.angle_beta   90.00
_cell.angle_gamma   90.00
#
_symmetry.space_group_name_H-M   'P 1'
#
loop_
_entity.id
_entity.type
_entity.pdbx_description
1 polymer ?
#
loop_
_entity_poly.entity_id
_entity_poly.type
_entity_poly.pdbx_seq_one_letter_code
_entity_poly.pdbx_strand_id
1 'polypeptide(L)'
;MLLRVLIQATTLCSFALAVPASRGILGPYGYGFDVGPLVKRQNEQPIVVSGLPAVNSSIPVRPEIRELKQNSRKWNLYILALSMMQHTDQDEELSWYQITGESSTLPHRLPSTHPGVGSGIHGVPFVPWNGVEGVTDGASHGYCAHMSILFPTWHRPYLALYEQVLFHLVQLIASWFKDPIERAAYEAAASDFRIPYWDWAVTPDPGESAYIPEFRREALSVYGPNGEQLIANPLFSYQFRPLDPEVFGWGDFPQWTETKRSPVGNTSNNTQSAQAVDRALPNLQERLFNLFSNYRDYGPFSNKRWGEWTDSSQFDSLESLHDEIHIEVGHGGHLFYLQYSAFDPVFFLHHTMVDRIFAMWQVLNPRSWVTEQNTTVPTYTMARGLMQNSSSSLTPFLANVDGQFWNSDMARYTQDFGYTYAETSSLSTAGISGVDMDDRARVSLAINRLYGSSSPSMLARKQKRMDRHVSPNRGTNWLQWHAKVTNAITNRIPDLSPKAEPRVPPLELERGAYTEWLANVRVINGALNGSFSVLFFLGSVPQDVVSWKASSNLVGTMGVFAMPRMGAENHISGTVPLTKALLKAVDQRFLGRLDQTEVTKFLQDNLQFRIVGHNSTVVDARQGNTERIINSIRQAKASGARLRVGPILFIRPKMHLANDGNYREMRYFTPWLRQTEWEEFHLPKSLQKLQGATHVPFGDCVVSTPDSCFGAETCEEMWSPQAPHIPMTLDGVEIITNSSASHFSLQKLDVRLKLIGEATRKCGGVYVYSNVQGGDGERLYFDGCAMIFCNGEVLAQSPQFSLNDVDVVTATVDLEEVRAYRSSMSRALQAARSTQKYHRIQTSFEMSPDEDDMDLYRRPTLTREARFHSVEEEVALCAGCYLWDYLARSKSAGYLAPLSGGLDSCATTVSVFSMCRLVISAITDDNQTVIATVKRMFGDAPLPKTPQELCNRVLHTIYMGMSKQSSHETRQRAKDLSQAMGSYHINLDIDSVYQAQKDLVKSSLGFDAKFKVEGGTESENLMLQNIQARTRMVTAYEFAQILPTTRKLAGGGGLLVLGSANVGEALRGYLTKYDCSSADINPIGSIDKADLKRFIAWAQVQFEMPCLEEFLTATPTAELEPVTEDYVQSDEADMGMSYAELTVFGRLRKERKMGPLSMWQHLVHVWGKDREKGPEDENPMLEPAEIAQKVKFFFVHYAITRHKATTLTPALHCNDYSPDDNRFDLRPFLYPSFWQSWSFKRIDKELARVEKARKKV
;
A
#
# COMPACT_ATOMS: atom_id res chain seq x y z
N MET A 1 -1.26 42.80 54.65
CA MET A 1 -2.56 43.36 55.07
C MET A 1 -2.45 44.88 55.07
N LEU A 2 -2.48 45.52 53.90
CA LEU A 2 -2.71 46.98 53.66
C LEU A 2 -2.52 47.39 52.17
N LEU A 3 -2.83 46.51 51.21
CA LEU A 3 -2.81 46.87 49.78
C LEU A 3 -3.84 46.03 49.00
N ARG A 4 -5.08 46.02 49.49
CA ARG A 4 -6.20 45.24 48.92
C ARG A 4 -7.51 46.05 48.82
N VAL A 5 -7.43 47.40 48.80
CA VAL A 5 -8.63 48.28 48.90
C VAL A 5 -8.67 49.41 47.85
N LEU A 6 -7.90 49.38 46.75
CA LEU A 6 -7.86 50.55 45.84
C LEU A 6 -8.05 50.30 44.34
N ILE A 7 -8.62 49.15 43.93
CA ILE A 7 -9.02 48.94 42.53
C ILE A 7 -10.38 48.22 42.47
N GLN A 8 -11.39 48.84 43.06
CA GLN A 8 -12.83 48.61 42.80
C GLN A 8 -13.51 49.98 42.91
N ALA A 9 -13.52 50.75 41.82
CA ALA A 9 -14.47 51.83 41.49
C ALA A 9 -13.85 52.84 40.51
N THR A 10 -13.89 52.56 39.21
CA THR A 10 -13.99 53.58 38.13
C THR A 10 -14.26 52.90 36.79
N THR A 11 -15.49 52.44 36.57
CA THR A 11 -16.04 52.22 35.22
C THR A 11 -17.56 52.14 35.29
N LEU A 12 -18.20 53.28 35.54
CA LEU A 12 -19.61 53.56 35.23
C LEU A 12 -19.82 55.08 35.33
N CYS A 13 -19.60 55.80 34.22
CA CYS A 13 -20.33 57.00 33.78
C CYS A 13 -19.71 57.53 32.48
N SER A 14 -20.40 57.19 31.38
CA SER A 14 -20.71 57.98 30.19
C SER A 14 -19.95 59.28 29.93
N PHE A 15 -19.47 59.45 28.69
CA PHE A 15 -19.98 60.53 27.82
C PHE A 15 -19.91 60.10 26.35
N ALA A 16 -21.10 60.06 25.75
CA ALA A 16 -21.29 60.01 24.33
C ALA A 16 -20.71 61.28 23.67
N LEU A 17 -19.95 61.11 22.59
CA LEU A 17 -20.03 62.02 21.47
C LEU A 17 -20.68 61.25 20.33
N ALA A 18 -21.96 61.53 20.15
CA ALA A 18 -22.71 61.14 18.99
C ALA A 18 -22.09 61.78 17.74
N VAL A 19 -21.68 60.94 16.79
CA VAL A 19 -21.75 61.28 15.37
C VAL A 19 -22.76 60.31 14.77
N PRO A 20 -23.76 60.77 14.00
CA PRO A 20 -24.86 59.92 13.59
C PRO A 20 -24.34 58.80 12.67
N ALA A 21 -24.66 57.56 13.01
CA ALA A 21 -24.65 56.46 12.06
C ALA A 21 -25.74 56.73 11.02
N SER A 22 -25.39 57.45 9.94
CA SER A 22 -25.88 57.01 8.65
C SER A 22 -25.20 55.67 8.39
N ARG A 23 -25.97 54.57 8.36
CA ARG A 23 -25.55 53.30 7.80
C ARG A 23 -25.23 53.51 6.31
N GLY A 24 -24.07 54.09 6.03
CA GLY A 24 -23.46 54.05 4.71
C GLY A 24 -22.79 52.69 4.58
N ILE A 25 -23.15 51.92 3.56
CA ILE A 25 -22.44 50.72 3.17
C ILE A 25 -21.00 51.15 2.90
N LEU A 26 -20.05 50.72 3.74
CA LEU A 26 -18.63 50.95 3.46
C LEU A 26 -18.30 50.22 2.15
N GLY A 27 -17.75 50.95 1.19
CA GLY A 27 -17.40 50.44 -0.13
C GLY A 27 -15.94 49.93 -0.20
N PRO A 28 -15.46 49.56 -1.41
CA PRO A 28 -14.04 49.34 -1.65
C PRO A 28 -13.18 50.54 -1.30
N TYR A 29 -11.86 50.34 -1.30
CA TYR A 29 -10.93 51.46 -1.35
C TYR A 29 -11.19 52.36 -2.57
N GLY A 30 -11.33 53.66 -2.33
CA GLY A 30 -11.42 54.64 -3.37
C GLY A 30 -10.05 54.88 -3.99
N TYR A 31 -9.76 54.20 -5.10
CA TYR A 31 -8.53 54.39 -5.88
C TYR A 31 -8.49 55.72 -6.66
N GLY A 32 -9.56 56.51 -6.61
CA GLY A 32 -9.64 57.83 -7.24
C GLY A 32 -10.03 57.77 -8.72
N PHE A 33 -10.33 56.57 -9.21
CA PHE A 33 -10.87 56.25 -10.52
C PHE A 33 -11.66 54.93 -10.40
N ASP A 34 -12.44 54.61 -11.43
CA ASP A 34 -13.10 53.32 -11.54
C ASP A 34 -12.05 52.23 -11.82
N VAL A 35 -11.99 51.22 -10.96
CA VAL A 35 -11.08 50.08 -11.12
C VAL A 35 -11.63 49.02 -12.07
N GLY A 36 -12.93 49.03 -12.38
CA GLY A 36 -13.57 48.07 -13.28
C GLY A 36 -12.88 47.95 -14.66
N PRO A 37 -12.48 49.05 -15.33
CA PRO A 37 -11.83 48.99 -16.63
C PRO A 37 -10.37 48.53 -16.62
N LEU A 38 -9.67 48.53 -15.48
CA LEU A 38 -8.22 48.35 -15.42
C LEU A 38 -7.74 46.91 -15.59
N VAL A 39 -8.66 45.95 -15.71
CA VAL A 39 -8.35 44.52 -15.88
C VAL A 39 -8.90 43.95 -17.19
N LYS A 40 -9.42 44.76 -18.12
CA LYS A 40 -9.66 44.29 -19.51
C LYS A 40 -8.36 44.18 -20.28
N ARG A 41 -7.54 43.17 -19.98
CA ARG A 41 -6.64 42.63 -21.00
C ARG A 41 -7.44 41.61 -21.79
N GLN A 42 -7.81 41.97 -23.02
CA GLN A 42 -8.12 40.99 -24.05
C GLN A 42 -6.91 40.07 -24.20
N ASN A 43 -6.90 38.97 -23.47
CA ASN A 43 -5.93 37.92 -23.70
C ASN A 43 -6.51 37.05 -24.82
N GLU A 44 -6.11 37.33 -26.06
CA GLU A 44 -6.22 36.36 -27.16
C GLU A 44 -5.30 35.13 -26.90
N GLN A 45 -4.51 35.17 -25.83
CA GLN A 45 -3.53 34.17 -25.43
C GLN A 45 -3.98 33.43 -24.16
N PRO A 46 -3.74 32.11 -24.06
CA PRO A 46 -4.10 31.32 -22.90
C PRO A 46 -3.41 31.81 -21.61
N ILE A 47 -4.11 31.74 -20.48
CA ILE A 47 -3.57 32.11 -19.16
C ILE A 47 -2.60 31.04 -18.70
N VAL A 48 -1.33 31.42 -18.53
CA VAL A 48 -0.26 30.55 -18.04
C VAL A 48 0.03 30.86 -16.56
N VAL A 49 0.18 29.81 -15.76
CA VAL A 49 0.65 29.90 -14.37
C VAL A 49 2.17 29.79 -14.39
N SER A 50 2.85 30.88 -14.03
CA SER A 50 4.30 31.02 -14.12
C SER A 50 4.93 31.35 -12.76
N GLY A 51 6.23 31.12 -12.62
CA GLY A 51 6.96 31.46 -11.41
C GLY A 51 7.19 32.96 -11.23
N LEU A 52 7.00 33.44 -10.01
CA LEU A 52 7.25 34.85 -9.66
C LEU A 52 8.75 35.16 -9.56
N PRO A 53 9.17 36.42 -9.83
CA PRO A 53 10.58 36.78 -9.89
C PRO A 53 11.29 36.65 -8.53
N ALA A 54 12.55 36.21 -8.57
CA ALA A 54 13.47 36.27 -7.44
C ALA A 54 13.97 37.71 -7.23
N VAL A 55 14.27 38.08 -5.98
CA VAL A 55 14.77 39.41 -5.60
C VAL A 55 16.19 39.27 -5.06
N ASN A 56 17.14 40.01 -5.62
CA ASN A 56 18.57 39.93 -5.28
C ASN A 56 19.10 38.48 -5.30
N SER A 57 18.70 37.70 -6.32
CA SER A 57 19.03 36.26 -6.45
C SER A 57 18.52 35.37 -5.31
N SER A 58 17.60 35.85 -4.48
CA SER A 58 16.93 35.09 -3.43
C SER A 58 15.44 34.90 -3.76
N ILE A 59 14.92 33.71 -3.50
CA ILE A 59 13.49 33.40 -3.67
C ILE A 59 12.73 33.93 -2.45
N PRO A 60 11.76 34.85 -2.61
CA PRO A 60 10.97 35.39 -1.50
C PRO A 60 10.15 34.31 -0.76
N VAL A 61 9.97 34.54 0.55
CA VAL A 61 9.21 33.66 1.44
C VAL A 61 7.75 34.10 1.46
N ARG A 62 6.80 33.14 1.37
CA ARG A 62 5.40 33.36 1.75
C ARG A 62 5.34 33.57 3.27
N PRO A 63 4.99 34.75 3.78
CA PRO A 63 5.06 35.06 5.21
C PRO A 63 3.82 34.53 5.96
N GLU A 64 3.93 34.36 7.28
CA GLU A 64 2.73 34.19 8.10
C GLU A 64 1.95 35.52 8.14
N ILE A 65 0.61 35.48 8.12
CA ILE A 65 -0.23 36.69 8.00
C ILE A 65 0.01 37.73 9.12
N ARG A 66 0.32 37.31 10.34
CA ARG A 66 0.65 38.20 11.46
C ARG A 66 2.01 38.85 11.29
N GLU A 67 2.98 38.15 10.67
CA GLU A 67 4.27 38.73 10.29
C GLU A 67 4.11 39.74 9.14
N LEU A 68 3.30 39.42 8.12
CA LEU A 68 2.97 40.34 7.04
C LEU A 68 2.37 41.64 7.59
N LYS A 69 1.45 41.52 8.57
CA LYS A 69 0.80 42.66 9.23
C LYS A 69 1.77 43.59 9.96
N GLN A 70 2.88 43.08 10.49
CA GLN A 70 3.91 43.90 11.12
C GLN A 70 4.61 44.82 10.11
N ASN A 71 4.60 44.47 8.83
CA ASN A 71 5.05 45.33 7.74
C ASN A 71 3.86 46.13 7.18
N SER A 72 3.66 47.35 7.68
CA SER A 72 2.53 48.21 7.30
C SER A 72 2.39 48.40 5.78
N ARG A 73 3.50 48.51 5.05
CA ARG A 73 3.46 48.70 3.59
C ARG A 73 2.96 47.45 2.88
N LYS A 74 3.52 46.28 3.19
CA LYS A 74 3.09 45.01 2.59
C LYS A 74 1.66 44.66 3.00
N TRP A 75 1.28 44.93 4.25
CA TRP A 75 -0.09 44.76 4.74
C TRP A 75 -1.08 45.62 3.95
N ASN A 76 -0.79 46.91 3.78
CA ASN A 76 -1.66 47.79 3.01
C ASN A 76 -1.77 47.34 1.56
N LEU A 77 -0.65 47.01 0.92
CA LEU A 77 -0.65 46.51 -0.46
C LEU A 77 -1.49 45.23 -0.61
N TYR A 78 -1.38 44.29 0.33
CA TYR A 78 -2.18 43.07 0.32
C TYR A 78 -3.68 43.35 0.44
N ILE A 79 -4.09 44.17 1.42
CA ILE A 79 -5.51 44.49 1.63
C ILE A 79 -6.07 45.28 0.45
N LEU A 80 -5.31 46.23 -0.11
CA LEU A 80 -5.72 46.98 -1.29
C LEU A 80 -5.85 46.05 -2.51
N ALA A 81 -4.83 45.26 -2.82
CA ALA A 81 -4.86 44.33 -3.94
C ALA A 81 -6.01 43.32 -3.85
N LEU A 82 -6.26 42.76 -2.65
CA LEU A 82 -7.38 41.87 -2.42
C LEU A 82 -8.73 42.57 -2.58
N SER A 83 -8.86 43.79 -2.04
CA SER A 83 -10.05 44.62 -2.24
C SER A 83 -10.29 44.87 -3.73
N MET A 84 -9.25 45.22 -4.50
CA MET A 84 -9.35 45.46 -5.93
C MET A 84 -9.74 44.20 -6.71
N MET A 85 -9.10 43.07 -6.41
CA MET A 85 -9.40 41.78 -7.05
C MET A 85 -10.86 41.36 -6.83
N GLN A 86 -11.38 41.55 -5.61
CA GLN A 86 -12.78 41.30 -5.28
C GLN A 86 -13.75 42.30 -5.93
N HIS A 87 -13.28 43.50 -6.24
CA HIS A 87 -14.08 44.56 -6.89
C HIS A 87 -13.96 44.60 -8.41
N THR A 88 -13.11 43.75 -8.97
CA THR A 88 -13.05 43.53 -10.41
C THR A 88 -14.37 42.90 -10.87
N ASP A 89 -14.83 43.26 -12.07
CA ASP A 89 -16.06 42.72 -12.63
C ASP A 89 -16.02 41.18 -12.64
N GLN A 90 -17.13 40.57 -12.25
CA GLN A 90 -17.25 39.12 -12.12
C GLN A 90 -17.11 38.40 -13.48
N ASP A 91 -17.31 39.09 -14.59
CA ASP A 91 -17.15 38.54 -15.94
C ASP A 91 -15.69 38.47 -16.40
N GLU A 92 -14.75 39.11 -15.70
CA GLU A 92 -13.32 39.08 -16.05
C GLU A 92 -12.66 37.78 -15.57
N GLU A 93 -11.97 37.06 -16.46
CA GLU A 93 -11.43 35.71 -16.25
C GLU A 93 -10.45 35.58 -15.04
N LEU A 94 -9.79 36.69 -14.67
CA LEU A 94 -8.87 36.79 -13.52
C LEU A 94 -9.47 37.52 -12.31
N SER A 95 -10.77 37.80 -12.31
CA SER A 95 -11.46 38.36 -11.15
C SER A 95 -11.43 37.39 -9.96
N TRP A 96 -11.68 37.91 -8.75
CA TRP A 96 -11.90 37.06 -7.58
C TRP A 96 -12.95 35.99 -7.87
N TYR A 97 -14.05 36.42 -8.47
CA TYR A 97 -15.16 35.57 -8.79
C TYR A 97 -14.71 34.43 -9.69
N GLN A 98 -14.19 34.68 -10.89
CA GLN A 98 -13.76 33.61 -11.80
C GLN A 98 -12.70 32.66 -11.18
N ILE A 99 -11.71 33.19 -10.47
CA ILE A 99 -10.71 32.33 -9.80
C ILE A 99 -11.33 31.46 -8.68
N THR A 100 -12.46 31.87 -8.09
CA THR A 100 -13.15 31.15 -7.00
C THR A 100 -14.44 30.42 -7.41
N GLY A 101 -15.09 30.83 -8.50
CA GLY A 101 -16.46 30.50 -8.94
C GLY A 101 -17.14 31.55 -9.87
N GLU A 102 -17.69 31.17 -11.03
CA GLU A 102 -18.61 31.94 -11.92
C GLU A 102 -20.13 31.99 -11.50
N SER A 103 -20.90 32.84 -12.19
CA SER A 103 -22.33 33.01 -12.39
C SER A 103 -22.46 33.41 -13.85
N SER A 104 -23.28 32.71 -14.65
CA SER A 104 -23.58 33.15 -16.01
C SER A 104 -24.91 33.91 -15.99
N THR A 105 -24.91 35.21 -16.28
CA THR A 105 -26.16 35.92 -16.60
C THR A 105 -26.08 36.52 -18.00
N LEU A 106 -26.84 35.95 -18.96
CA LEU A 106 -27.81 36.68 -19.79
C LEU A 106 -28.59 35.72 -20.72
N PRO A 107 -29.92 35.85 -20.83
CA PRO A 107 -30.74 35.09 -21.77
C PRO A 107 -30.71 35.74 -23.17
N HIS A 108 -30.69 34.89 -24.20
CA HIS A 108 -30.72 35.20 -25.65
C HIS A 108 -29.41 35.64 -26.34
N ARG A 109 -28.76 34.71 -27.06
CA ARG A 109 -28.40 34.87 -28.48
C ARG A 109 -28.03 33.53 -29.16
N LEU A 110 -28.31 33.50 -30.46
CA LEU A 110 -28.21 32.43 -31.47
C LEU A 110 -26.78 31.89 -31.71
N PRO A 111 -26.62 30.77 -32.46
CA PRO A 111 -25.37 30.01 -32.54
C PRO A 111 -24.35 30.64 -33.50
N SER A 112 -23.16 31.01 -33.01
CA SER A 112 -21.94 31.13 -33.83
C SER A 112 -20.67 31.24 -32.98
N THR A 113 -19.80 30.24 -33.12
CA THR A 113 -18.32 30.31 -33.19
C THR A 113 -17.60 31.43 -32.42
N HIS A 114 -17.23 31.13 -31.16
CA HIS A 114 -16.36 31.86 -30.20
C HIS A 114 -16.77 33.30 -29.82
N PRO A 115 -17.19 33.54 -28.55
CA PRO A 115 -16.29 34.18 -27.57
C PRO A 115 -16.57 33.90 -26.06
N GLY A 116 -15.53 33.98 -25.22
CA GLY A 116 -15.54 34.35 -23.78
C GLY A 116 -16.45 33.59 -22.81
N VAL A 117 -15.91 32.59 -22.12
CA VAL A 117 -16.60 31.87 -21.03
C VAL A 117 -15.66 31.84 -19.82
N GLY A 118 -15.98 32.63 -18.80
CA GLY A 118 -15.35 32.50 -17.48
C GLY A 118 -15.91 31.26 -16.77
N SER A 119 -15.21 30.75 -15.77
CA SER A 119 -15.70 29.65 -14.92
C SER A 119 -15.09 29.65 -13.53
N GLY A 120 -15.75 28.95 -12.61
CA GLY A 120 -15.20 28.62 -11.31
C GLY A 120 -14.18 27.50 -11.35
N ILE A 121 -12.96 27.76 -10.86
CA ILE A 121 -11.91 26.73 -10.82
C ILE A 121 -12.19 25.68 -9.72
N HIS A 122 -12.40 26.11 -8.48
CA HIS A 122 -12.49 25.17 -7.35
C HIS A 122 -13.82 24.40 -7.33
N GLY A 123 -14.93 25.13 -7.34
CA GLY A 123 -16.28 24.61 -7.06
C GLY A 123 -17.28 25.00 -8.13
N VAL A 124 -18.48 25.40 -7.69
CA VAL A 124 -19.46 25.93 -8.64
C VAL A 124 -18.99 27.25 -9.24
N PRO A 125 -19.46 27.57 -10.44
CA PRO A 125 -20.25 26.77 -11.35
C PRO A 125 -19.32 25.88 -12.18
N PHE A 126 -19.88 24.78 -12.64
CA PHE A 126 -19.14 23.71 -13.30
C PHE A 126 -19.07 23.98 -14.80
N VAL A 127 -18.19 24.89 -15.19
CA VAL A 127 -18.04 25.40 -16.56
C VAL A 127 -16.56 25.48 -16.96
N PRO A 128 -16.22 25.63 -18.27
CA PRO A 128 -14.84 25.60 -18.73
C PRO A 128 -14.02 26.82 -18.31
N TRP A 129 -12.79 26.63 -17.81
CA TRP A 129 -11.83 27.70 -17.52
C TRP A 129 -10.67 27.66 -18.51
N ASN A 130 -10.25 28.82 -19.05
CA ASN A 130 -9.08 28.92 -19.91
C ASN A 130 -9.11 27.91 -21.09
N GLY A 131 -10.31 27.72 -21.66
CA GLY A 131 -10.57 26.81 -22.78
C GLY A 131 -10.53 25.31 -22.46
N VAL A 132 -10.52 24.91 -21.19
CA VAL A 132 -10.46 23.50 -20.78
C VAL A 132 -11.86 22.91 -20.59
N GLU A 133 -12.32 22.13 -21.56
CA GLU A 133 -13.65 21.50 -21.54
C GLU A 133 -13.79 20.37 -20.52
N GLY A 134 -15.00 20.22 -19.98
CA GLY A 134 -15.32 19.20 -18.99
C GLY A 134 -15.61 17.82 -19.59
N VAL A 135 -15.47 16.78 -18.78
CA VAL A 135 -15.89 15.41 -19.11
C VAL A 135 -17.33 15.16 -18.68
N THR A 136 -18.04 14.26 -19.37
CA THR A 136 -19.48 14.00 -19.13
C THR A 136 -19.80 13.63 -17.68
N ASP A 137 -18.98 12.80 -17.04
CA ASP A 137 -19.13 12.38 -15.62
C ASP A 137 -18.68 13.47 -14.63
N GLY A 138 -17.90 14.45 -15.11
CA GLY A 138 -17.33 15.55 -14.34
C GLY A 138 -18.12 16.85 -14.37
N ALA A 139 -19.07 16.99 -15.31
CA ALA A 139 -19.83 18.23 -15.57
C ALA A 139 -20.68 18.75 -14.39
N SER A 140 -20.77 17.99 -13.30
CA SER A 140 -21.44 18.36 -12.05
C SER A 140 -20.47 18.57 -10.88
N HIS A 141 -19.17 18.73 -11.16
CA HIS A 141 -18.09 18.88 -10.19
C HIS A 141 -17.16 20.01 -10.62
N GLY A 142 -16.46 20.63 -9.65
CA GLY A 142 -15.39 21.59 -9.94
C GLY A 142 -14.09 20.89 -10.35
N TYR A 143 -13.04 21.66 -10.68
CA TYR A 143 -11.74 21.08 -11.02
C TYR A 143 -11.00 20.53 -9.79
N CYS A 144 -11.35 20.97 -8.58
CA CYS A 144 -10.58 20.66 -7.38
C CYS A 144 -10.46 19.15 -7.11
N ALA A 145 -9.22 18.70 -6.90
CA ALA A 145 -8.91 17.31 -6.65
C ALA A 145 -9.06 16.97 -5.16
N HIS A 146 -10.25 16.53 -4.73
CA HIS A 146 -10.50 15.99 -3.37
C HIS A 146 -10.67 14.46 -3.41
N MET A 147 -10.33 13.77 -2.32
CA MET A 147 -10.23 12.29 -2.27
C MET A 147 -9.32 11.70 -3.35
N SER A 148 -8.31 12.48 -3.74
CA SER A 148 -7.45 12.25 -4.89
C SER A 148 -5.99 12.31 -4.46
N ILE A 149 -5.17 11.43 -5.04
CA ILE A 149 -3.71 11.43 -4.88
C ILE A 149 -3.08 12.76 -5.35
N LEU A 150 -3.78 13.52 -6.18
CA LEU A 150 -3.37 14.83 -6.67
C LEU A 150 -3.76 15.99 -5.74
N PHE A 151 -4.43 15.73 -4.59
CA PHE A 151 -4.94 16.81 -3.72
C PHE A 151 -3.86 17.86 -3.36
N PRO A 152 -2.69 17.52 -2.78
CA PRO A 152 -1.69 18.53 -2.43
C PRO A 152 -1.09 19.22 -3.66
N THR A 153 -0.87 18.47 -4.75
CA THR A 153 -0.16 18.97 -5.93
C THR A 153 -1.05 19.81 -6.83
N TRP A 154 -2.37 19.55 -6.88
CA TRP A 154 -3.34 20.34 -7.63
C TRP A 154 -3.60 21.72 -7.02
N HIS A 155 -3.68 21.81 -5.69
CA HIS A 155 -3.91 23.08 -5.01
C HIS A 155 -2.70 24.03 -5.08
N ARG A 156 -1.49 23.52 -5.35
CA ARG A 156 -0.27 24.33 -5.46
C ARG A 156 -0.27 25.32 -6.65
N PRO A 157 -0.46 24.89 -7.92
CA PRO A 157 -0.61 25.81 -9.04
C PRO A 157 -1.87 26.67 -8.94
N TYR A 158 -2.92 26.22 -8.24
CA TYR A 158 -4.08 27.06 -7.94
C TYR A 158 -3.71 28.28 -7.07
N LEU A 159 -2.93 28.05 -6.00
CA LEU A 159 -2.38 29.13 -5.19
C LEU A 159 -1.42 30.02 -5.97
N ALA A 160 -0.62 29.45 -6.88
CA ALA A 160 0.30 30.22 -7.71
C ALA A 160 -0.43 31.13 -8.70
N LEU A 161 -1.55 30.70 -9.28
CA LEU A 161 -2.41 31.55 -10.12
C LEU A 161 -2.96 32.73 -9.32
N TYR A 162 -3.54 32.47 -8.14
CA TYR A 162 -4.05 33.51 -7.25
C TYR A 162 -2.95 34.50 -6.82
N GLU A 163 -1.79 33.98 -6.45
CA GLU A 163 -0.62 34.79 -6.09
C GLU A 163 -0.09 35.60 -7.27
N GLN A 164 -0.08 35.04 -8.48
CA GLN A 164 0.32 35.73 -9.70
C GLN A 164 -0.57 36.95 -9.96
N VAL A 165 -1.89 36.82 -9.82
CA VAL A 165 -2.80 37.96 -9.98
C VAL A 165 -2.57 39.02 -8.91
N LEU A 166 -2.53 38.62 -7.63
CA LEU A 166 -2.29 39.58 -6.55
C LEU A 166 -0.93 40.28 -6.66
N PHE A 167 0.12 39.57 -7.07
CA PHE A 167 1.44 40.16 -7.26
C PHE A 167 1.39 41.30 -8.28
N HIS A 168 0.72 41.11 -9.42
CA HIS A 168 0.55 42.17 -10.42
C HIS A 168 -0.24 43.36 -9.86
N LEU A 169 -1.32 43.12 -9.12
CA LEU A 169 -2.11 44.19 -8.51
C LEU A 169 -1.33 44.96 -7.45
N VAL A 170 -0.52 44.27 -6.63
CA VAL A 170 0.35 44.89 -5.63
C VAL A 170 1.39 45.81 -6.29
N GLN A 171 2.05 45.37 -7.37
CA GLN A 171 2.97 46.21 -8.14
C GLN A 171 2.26 47.44 -8.73
N LEU A 172 1.08 47.23 -9.30
CA LEU A 172 0.29 48.28 -9.92
C LEU A 172 -0.12 49.35 -8.90
N ILE A 173 -0.64 48.94 -7.74
CA ILE A 173 -1.04 49.86 -6.66
C ILE A 173 0.18 50.62 -6.11
N ALA A 174 1.32 49.94 -5.95
CA ALA A 174 2.55 50.58 -5.50
C ALA A 174 2.99 51.72 -6.44
N SER A 175 2.81 51.56 -7.76
CA SER A 175 3.15 52.59 -8.76
C SER A 175 2.28 53.86 -8.67
N TRP A 176 1.12 53.79 -8.02
CA TRP A 176 0.14 54.89 -7.96
C TRP A 176 0.38 55.90 -6.83
N PHE A 177 1.29 55.61 -5.90
CA PHE A 177 1.67 56.58 -4.88
C PHE A 177 2.28 57.82 -5.52
N LYS A 178 1.76 59.00 -5.17
CA LYS A 178 2.12 60.27 -5.82
C LYS A 178 3.46 60.82 -5.35
N ASP A 179 3.77 60.66 -4.06
CA ASP A 179 5.05 61.07 -3.50
C ASP A 179 6.17 60.11 -3.96
N PRO A 180 7.24 60.59 -4.60
CA PRO A 180 8.28 59.71 -5.16
C PRO A 180 9.02 58.87 -4.11
N ILE A 181 9.20 59.38 -2.88
CA ILE A 181 9.93 58.67 -1.81
C ILE A 181 9.04 57.55 -1.27
N GLU A 182 7.78 57.86 -1.03
CA GLU A 182 6.78 56.89 -0.61
C GLU A 182 6.55 55.82 -1.67
N ARG A 183 6.40 56.22 -2.94
CA ARG A 183 6.27 55.30 -4.07
C ARG A 183 7.43 54.33 -4.13
N ALA A 184 8.67 54.82 -4.08
CA ALA A 184 9.85 53.94 -4.08
C ALA A 184 9.84 52.94 -2.91
N ALA A 185 9.33 53.36 -1.74
CA ALA A 185 9.24 52.50 -0.58
C ALA A 185 8.13 51.43 -0.69
N TYR A 186 7.01 51.75 -1.35
CA TYR A 186 5.94 50.80 -1.65
C TYR A 186 6.29 49.87 -2.82
N GLU A 187 6.99 50.36 -3.85
CA GLU A 187 7.53 49.54 -4.94
C GLU A 187 8.56 48.54 -4.42
N ALA A 188 9.42 48.96 -3.49
CA ALA A 188 10.34 48.05 -2.81
C ALA A 188 9.58 46.97 -2.02
N ALA A 189 8.51 47.33 -1.29
CA ALA A 189 7.68 46.37 -0.56
C ALA A 189 6.87 45.44 -1.48
N ALA A 190 6.51 45.90 -2.68
CA ALA A 190 5.83 45.12 -3.69
C ALA A 190 6.77 44.10 -4.36
N SER A 191 8.04 44.47 -4.60
CA SER A 191 9.02 43.69 -5.36
C SER A 191 9.19 42.23 -4.89
N ASP A 192 9.14 42.00 -3.58
CA ASP A 192 9.30 40.69 -2.94
C ASP A 192 7.98 40.19 -2.31
N PHE A 193 6.83 40.75 -2.71
CA PHE A 193 5.53 40.35 -2.19
C PHE A 193 5.21 38.88 -2.50
N ARG A 194 4.69 38.17 -1.51
CA ARG A 194 4.16 36.81 -1.61
C ARG A 194 2.90 36.69 -0.76
N ILE A 195 1.95 35.84 -1.16
CA ILE A 195 0.70 35.66 -0.43
C ILE A 195 0.99 35.10 0.97
N PRO A 196 0.28 35.57 2.02
CA PRO A 196 0.49 35.06 3.36
C PRO A 196 -0.19 33.69 3.56
N TYR A 197 0.35 32.89 4.47
CA TYR A 197 -0.35 31.75 5.05
C TYR A 197 -0.94 32.10 6.42
N TRP A 198 -2.06 31.48 6.78
CA TRP A 198 -2.61 31.54 8.12
C TRP A 198 -2.27 30.27 8.88
N ASP A 199 -1.31 30.36 9.80
CA ASP A 199 -0.96 29.25 10.68
C ASP A 199 -2.02 29.13 11.78
N TRP A 200 -3.08 28.38 11.48
CA TRP A 200 -4.17 28.09 12.43
C TRP A 200 -3.74 27.12 13.54
N ALA A 201 -2.54 26.53 13.45
CA ALA A 201 -1.97 25.64 14.46
C ALA A 201 -0.91 26.34 15.33
N VAL A 202 -0.55 27.60 15.07
CA VAL A 202 0.41 28.33 15.92
C VAL A 202 -0.23 28.69 17.26
N THR A 203 0.56 28.65 18.33
CA THR A 203 0.10 29.15 19.63
C THR A 203 0.04 30.68 19.57
N PRO A 204 -1.13 31.31 19.78
CA PRO A 204 -1.25 32.77 19.76
C PRO A 204 -0.62 33.40 21.01
N ASP A 205 -0.35 34.70 20.96
CA ASP A 205 0.12 35.45 22.12
C ASP A 205 -0.91 35.42 23.26
N PRO A 206 -0.49 35.54 24.54
CA PRO A 206 -1.40 35.45 25.68
C PRO A 206 -2.58 36.44 25.59
N GLY A 207 -3.80 35.91 25.52
CA GLY A 207 -5.04 36.70 25.41
C GLY A 207 -5.49 36.94 23.96
N GLU A 208 -4.71 36.52 22.98
CA GLU A 208 -5.07 36.53 21.56
C GLU A 208 -5.71 35.21 21.10
N SER A 209 -6.20 35.21 19.87
CA SER A 209 -6.88 34.07 19.23
C SER A 209 -6.03 33.54 18.08
N ALA A 210 -6.09 32.23 17.85
CA ALA A 210 -5.55 31.61 16.64
C ALA A 210 -6.30 32.10 15.39
N TYR A 211 -7.56 32.52 15.55
CA TYR A 211 -8.36 33.21 14.56
C TYR A 211 -8.08 34.72 14.58
N ILE A 212 -7.45 35.25 13.53
CA ILE A 212 -6.95 36.62 13.55
C ILE A 212 -8.08 37.65 13.69
N PRO A 213 -7.87 38.76 14.42
CA PRO A 213 -8.91 39.77 14.64
C PRO A 213 -9.50 40.35 13.36
N GLU A 214 -8.71 40.44 12.30
CA GLU A 214 -9.11 40.99 11.00
C GLU A 214 -10.26 40.19 10.38
N PHE A 215 -10.34 38.89 10.59
CA PHE A 215 -11.47 38.10 10.09
C PHE A 215 -12.82 38.45 10.73
N ARG A 216 -12.82 39.19 11.86
CA ARG A 216 -14.03 39.61 12.59
C ARG A 216 -14.44 41.05 12.34
N ARG A 217 -13.58 41.85 11.70
CA ARG A 217 -13.83 43.28 11.49
C ARG A 217 -14.48 43.49 10.14
N GLU A 218 -15.64 44.14 10.09
CA GLU A 218 -16.31 44.48 8.83
C GLU A 218 -15.55 45.54 8.01
N ALA A 219 -14.71 46.33 8.68
CA ALA A 219 -13.96 47.42 8.06
C ALA A 219 -12.52 47.52 8.58
N LEU A 220 -11.63 48.03 7.74
CA LEU A 220 -10.23 48.31 8.08
C LEU A 220 -9.84 49.73 7.65
N SER A 221 -9.04 50.40 8.48
CA SER A 221 -8.32 51.61 8.05
C SER A 221 -7.08 51.18 7.30
N VAL A 222 -6.93 51.62 6.06
CA VAL A 222 -5.82 51.25 5.19
C VAL A 222 -5.25 52.51 4.55
N TYR A 223 -3.93 52.63 4.59
CA TYR A 223 -3.22 53.71 3.92
C TYR A 223 -2.79 53.29 2.52
N GLY A 224 -3.18 54.06 1.50
CA GLY A 224 -2.90 53.77 0.10
C GLY A 224 -2.60 55.04 -0.71
N PRO A 225 -2.63 54.95 -2.06
CA PRO A 225 -2.29 56.06 -2.96
C PRO A 225 -3.11 57.35 -2.76
N ASN A 226 -4.30 57.25 -2.18
CA ASN A 226 -5.18 58.38 -1.86
C ASN A 226 -5.22 58.69 -0.36
N GLY A 227 -4.17 58.31 0.37
CA GLY A 227 -4.09 58.47 1.81
C GLY A 227 -4.86 57.39 2.58
N GLU A 228 -5.10 57.68 3.86
CA GLU A 228 -5.80 56.79 4.78
C GLU A 228 -7.30 56.78 4.51
N GLN A 229 -7.88 55.58 4.35
CA GLN A 229 -9.31 55.39 4.14
C GLN A 229 -9.84 54.24 5.00
N LEU A 230 -11.07 54.39 5.48
CA LEU A 230 -11.83 53.31 6.08
C LEU A 230 -12.60 52.58 4.98
N ILE A 231 -12.30 51.30 4.77
CA ILE A 231 -12.88 50.49 3.67
C ILE A 231 -13.58 49.25 4.23
N ALA A 232 -14.47 48.65 3.44
CA ALA A 232 -14.94 47.30 3.71
C ALA A 232 -13.77 46.33 3.72
N ASN A 233 -13.71 45.47 4.72
CA ASN A 233 -12.59 44.55 4.90
C ASN A 233 -12.71 43.35 3.95
N PRO A 234 -11.80 43.20 2.97
CA PRO A 234 -11.86 42.11 2.01
C PRO A 234 -11.52 40.74 2.61
N LEU A 235 -11.08 40.66 3.88
CA LEU A 235 -10.89 39.40 4.61
C LEU A 235 -12.15 38.94 5.37
N PHE A 236 -13.16 39.81 5.50
CA PHE A 236 -14.38 39.54 6.26
C PHE A 236 -15.39 38.72 5.45
N SER A 237 -15.71 39.18 4.25
CA SER A 237 -16.62 38.54 3.30
C SER A 237 -16.28 38.98 1.87
N TYR A 238 -16.69 38.18 0.88
CA TYR A 238 -16.77 38.60 -0.52
C TYR A 238 -18.21 38.99 -0.85
N GLN A 239 -18.42 40.12 -1.53
CA GLN A 239 -19.74 40.59 -1.94
C GLN A 239 -20.01 40.24 -3.41
N PHE A 240 -21.10 39.51 -3.66
CA PHE A 240 -21.52 39.08 -5.00
C PHE A 240 -22.16 40.24 -5.77
N ARG A 241 -21.79 40.39 -7.05
CA ARG A 241 -22.18 41.52 -7.91
C ARG A 241 -22.39 41.09 -9.38
N PRO A 242 -23.59 40.62 -9.76
CA PRO A 242 -24.71 40.23 -8.89
C PRO A 242 -24.49 38.85 -8.25
N LEU A 243 -25.36 38.51 -7.30
CA LEU A 243 -25.54 37.13 -6.84
C LEU A 243 -26.35 36.35 -7.88
N ASP A 244 -25.92 35.13 -8.21
CA ASP A 244 -26.65 34.23 -9.11
C ASP A 244 -27.47 33.20 -8.33
N PRO A 245 -28.81 33.34 -8.33
CA PRO A 245 -29.67 32.42 -7.60
C PRO A 245 -29.67 31.01 -8.19
N GLU A 246 -29.27 30.79 -9.44
CA GLU A 246 -29.20 29.46 -10.04
C GLU A 246 -27.97 28.69 -9.53
N VAL A 247 -26.81 29.36 -9.45
CA VAL A 247 -25.57 28.79 -8.87
C VAL A 247 -25.73 28.54 -7.36
N PHE A 248 -26.40 29.46 -6.67
CA PHE A 248 -26.61 29.40 -5.22
C PHE A 248 -27.98 28.82 -4.83
N GLY A 249 -28.62 28.00 -5.68
CA GLY A 249 -30.03 27.58 -5.56
C GLY A 249 -30.44 26.70 -4.37
N TRP A 250 -29.59 26.52 -3.35
CA TRP A 250 -29.85 25.62 -2.22
C TRP A 250 -29.92 26.36 -0.89
N GLY A 251 -30.86 26.00 -0.02
CA GLY A 251 -30.97 26.56 1.34
C GLY A 251 -31.09 28.09 1.35
N ASP A 252 -30.34 28.72 2.25
CA ASP A 252 -30.32 30.18 2.42
C ASP A 252 -29.29 30.90 1.51
N PHE A 253 -28.56 30.16 0.67
CA PHE A 253 -27.55 30.76 -0.22
C PHE A 253 -28.13 31.75 -1.26
N PRO A 254 -29.33 31.57 -1.86
CA PRO A 254 -29.87 32.51 -2.85
C PRO A 254 -30.19 33.90 -2.30
N GLN A 255 -30.23 34.07 -0.97
CA GLN A 255 -30.50 35.36 -0.32
C GLN A 255 -29.23 36.03 0.25
N TRP A 256 -28.09 35.36 0.21
CA TRP A 256 -26.84 35.88 0.76
C TRP A 256 -26.02 36.56 -0.33
N THR A 257 -26.14 37.88 -0.41
CA THR A 257 -25.36 38.72 -1.35
C THR A 257 -23.88 38.86 -0.98
N GLU A 258 -23.43 38.14 0.05
CA GLU A 258 -22.03 38.05 0.43
C GLU A 258 -21.74 36.70 1.10
N THR A 259 -20.46 36.29 1.09
CA THR A 259 -20.04 35.06 1.77
C THR A 259 -20.27 35.15 3.27
N LYS A 260 -20.72 34.03 3.84
CA LYS A 260 -21.07 33.89 5.27
C LYS A 260 -20.20 32.86 5.96
N ARG A 261 -19.88 33.12 7.23
CA ARG A 261 -19.19 32.21 8.16
C ARG A 261 -20.01 32.11 9.45
N SER A 262 -20.34 30.90 9.90
CA SER A 262 -21.26 30.65 11.02
C SER A 262 -22.53 31.51 10.96
N PRO A 263 -23.35 31.42 9.88
CA PRO A 263 -24.46 32.32 9.68
C PRO A 263 -25.54 32.22 10.78
N VAL A 264 -26.02 33.38 11.24
CA VAL A 264 -27.24 33.53 12.04
C VAL A 264 -28.18 34.43 11.23
N GLY A 265 -29.13 33.82 10.54
CA GLY A 265 -29.92 34.49 9.50
C GLY A 265 -28.99 35.01 8.38
N ASN A 266 -29.06 36.32 8.08
CA ASN A 266 -28.27 36.95 7.02
C ASN A 266 -26.95 37.58 7.52
N THR A 267 -26.47 37.20 8.71
CA THR A 267 -25.24 37.78 9.30
C THR A 267 -24.23 36.71 9.66
N SER A 268 -22.93 36.99 9.45
CA SER A 268 -21.84 36.08 9.84
C SER A 268 -21.55 36.18 11.34
N ASN A 269 -21.45 35.04 12.03
CA ASN A 269 -20.99 34.99 13.42
C ASN A 269 -19.51 34.61 13.51
N ASN A 270 -18.63 35.51 13.08
CA ASN A 270 -17.18 35.29 13.11
C ASN A 270 -16.62 35.12 14.54
N THR A 271 -17.37 35.51 15.58
CA THR A 271 -16.99 35.22 16.98
C THR A 271 -17.13 33.73 17.29
N GLN A 272 -18.16 33.07 16.78
CA GLN A 272 -18.34 31.63 16.92
C GLN A 272 -17.26 30.86 16.15
N SER A 273 -16.93 31.27 14.91
CA SER A 273 -15.82 30.69 14.15
C SER A 273 -14.48 30.84 14.89
N ALA A 274 -14.22 32.01 15.48
CA ALA A 274 -13.02 32.22 16.29
C ALA A 274 -12.96 31.30 17.51
N GLN A 275 -14.07 31.18 18.23
CA GLN A 275 -14.17 30.27 19.37
C GLN A 275 -13.98 28.82 18.96
N ALA A 276 -14.55 28.38 17.84
CA ALA A 276 -14.42 27.03 17.31
C ALA A 276 -12.95 26.69 17.00
N VAL A 277 -12.26 27.57 16.27
CA VAL A 277 -10.83 27.40 15.95
C VAL A 277 -9.95 27.40 17.21
N ASP A 278 -10.18 28.33 18.14
CA ASP A 278 -9.42 28.37 19.40
C ASP A 278 -9.64 27.11 20.25
N ARG A 279 -10.83 26.51 20.18
CA ARG A 279 -11.15 25.25 20.86
C ARG A 279 -10.51 24.06 20.18
N ALA A 280 -10.44 24.05 18.85
CA ALA A 280 -9.81 23.01 18.05
C ALA A 280 -8.28 23.07 18.09
N LEU A 281 -7.68 24.22 18.37
CA LEU A 281 -6.22 24.46 18.32
C LEU A 281 -5.36 23.36 18.96
N PRO A 282 -5.63 22.88 20.19
CA PRO A 282 -4.85 21.79 20.79
C PRO A 282 -4.87 20.51 19.96
N ASN A 283 -6.03 20.17 19.39
CA ASN A 283 -6.24 18.97 18.58
C ASN A 283 -5.53 19.11 17.22
N LEU A 284 -5.68 20.28 16.59
CA LEU A 284 -5.03 20.66 15.33
C LEU A 284 -3.49 20.55 15.42
N GLN A 285 -2.90 21.04 16.51
CA GLN A 285 -1.45 20.93 16.75
C GLN A 285 -0.98 19.48 16.91
N GLU A 286 -1.74 18.67 17.65
CA GLU A 286 -1.39 17.27 17.90
C GLU A 286 -1.52 16.41 16.63
N ARG A 287 -2.59 16.60 15.84
CA ARG A 287 -2.77 15.97 14.52
C ARG A 287 -1.62 16.33 13.58
N LEU A 288 -1.28 17.62 13.47
CA LEU A 288 -0.21 18.08 12.61
C LEU A 288 1.17 17.52 13.02
N PHE A 289 1.46 17.49 14.33
CA PHE A 289 2.70 16.92 14.85
C PHE A 289 2.79 15.41 14.55
N ASN A 290 1.67 14.69 14.67
CA ASN A 290 1.59 13.25 14.37
C ASN A 290 1.76 12.96 12.88
N LEU A 291 1.18 13.78 11.99
CA LEU A 291 1.39 13.68 10.54
C LEU A 291 2.88 13.78 10.18
N PHE A 292 3.59 14.79 10.70
CA PHE A 292 5.02 14.94 10.43
C PHE A 292 5.88 13.82 11.02
N SER A 293 5.47 13.27 12.17
CA SER A 293 6.27 12.27 12.89
C SER A 293 6.09 10.86 12.32
N ASN A 294 4.88 10.51 11.89
CA ASN A 294 4.48 9.12 11.65
C ASN A 294 4.09 8.81 10.20
N TYR A 295 3.73 9.79 9.37
CA TYR A 295 3.25 9.54 8.00
C TYR A 295 4.40 9.76 7.00
N ARG A 296 4.99 8.66 6.53
CA ARG A 296 6.18 8.68 5.66
C ARG A 296 5.86 8.49 4.18
N ASP A 297 4.71 7.89 3.89
CA ASP A 297 4.26 7.59 2.53
C ASP A 297 3.28 8.64 2.01
N TYR A 298 3.47 9.06 0.76
CA TYR A 298 2.68 10.13 0.15
C TYR A 298 1.20 9.76 0.04
N GLY A 299 0.86 8.52 -0.34
CA GLY A 299 -0.53 8.08 -0.52
C GLY A 299 -1.41 8.30 0.72
N PRO A 300 -1.03 7.74 1.88
CA PRO A 300 -1.75 7.96 3.15
C PRO A 300 -1.66 9.39 3.67
N PHE A 301 -0.55 10.08 3.42
CA PHE A 301 -0.38 11.48 3.85
C PHE A 301 -1.26 12.44 3.05
N SER A 302 -1.45 12.22 1.76
CA SER A 302 -1.96 13.27 0.86
C SER A 302 -3.47 13.47 0.94
N ASN A 303 -4.26 12.40 1.05
CA ASN A 303 -5.71 12.45 0.85
C ASN A 303 -6.48 11.62 1.87
N LYS A 304 -7.76 11.96 2.10
CA LYS A 304 -8.61 11.39 3.16
C LYS A 304 -9.25 10.04 2.80
N ARG A 305 -8.99 9.50 1.61
CA ARG A 305 -9.60 8.27 1.12
C ARG A 305 -9.03 7.06 1.86
N TRP A 306 -9.93 6.24 2.40
CA TRP A 306 -9.57 4.96 3.00
C TRP A 306 -9.59 3.85 1.95
N GLY A 307 -8.49 3.13 1.77
CA GLY A 307 -8.38 2.00 0.84
C GLY A 307 -6.96 1.62 0.46
N GLU A 308 -6.65 1.71 -0.84
CA GLU A 308 -5.51 1.13 -1.55
C GLU A 308 -4.13 1.34 -0.91
N TRP A 309 -3.95 2.43 -0.17
CA TRP A 309 -2.68 2.80 0.46
C TRP A 309 -2.74 2.90 1.99
N THR A 310 -3.92 2.87 2.61
CA THR A 310 -4.11 3.11 4.05
C THR A 310 -4.38 1.81 4.81
N ASP A 311 -3.68 1.59 5.92
CA ASP A 311 -3.94 0.48 6.83
C ASP A 311 -4.40 0.96 8.22
N SER A 312 -4.51 0.03 9.18
CA SER A 312 -4.96 0.34 10.54
C SER A 312 -4.06 1.29 11.35
N SER A 313 -2.90 1.67 10.82
CA SER A 313 -1.95 2.61 11.43
C SER A 313 -2.01 4.03 10.84
N GLN A 314 -2.76 4.26 9.74
CA GLN A 314 -2.75 5.50 8.96
C GLN A 314 -4.17 6.05 8.71
N PHE A 315 -4.84 6.53 9.76
CA PHE A 315 -6.21 7.04 9.68
C PHE A 315 -6.34 8.53 9.35
N ASP A 316 -5.30 9.32 9.57
CA ASP A 316 -5.31 10.77 9.32
C ASP A 316 -4.62 11.09 7.99
N SER A 317 -4.79 12.32 7.49
CA SER A 317 -4.12 12.81 6.29
C SER A 317 -4.09 14.34 6.28
N LEU A 318 -3.31 14.92 5.36
CA LEU A 318 -3.31 16.34 5.10
C LEU A 318 -4.71 16.84 4.71
N GLU A 319 -5.42 16.12 3.83
CA GLU A 319 -6.78 16.48 3.41
C GLU A 319 -7.77 16.37 4.59
N SER A 320 -7.67 15.34 5.44
CA SER A 320 -8.54 15.19 6.62
C SER A 320 -8.32 16.31 7.66
N LEU A 321 -7.09 16.84 7.76
CA LEU A 321 -6.78 17.98 8.63
C LEU A 321 -7.22 19.31 8.00
N HIS A 322 -7.12 19.43 6.67
CA HIS A 322 -7.67 20.53 5.88
C HIS A 322 -9.19 20.66 6.03
N ASP A 323 -9.91 19.54 5.92
CA ASP A 323 -11.36 19.48 6.05
C ASP A 323 -11.86 20.09 7.36
N GLU A 324 -11.11 19.88 8.45
CA GLU A 324 -11.44 20.41 9.77
C GLU A 324 -11.56 21.94 9.76
N ILE A 325 -10.65 22.66 9.12
CA ILE A 325 -10.67 24.13 9.12
C ILE A 325 -11.84 24.67 8.31
N HIS A 326 -12.17 24.05 7.18
CA HIS A 326 -13.36 24.38 6.40
C HIS A 326 -14.63 24.29 7.26
N ILE A 327 -14.71 23.22 8.06
CA ILE A 327 -15.86 22.89 8.89
C ILE A 327 -15.96 23.77 10.15
N GLU A 328 -14.83 24.07 10.80
CA GLU A 328 -14.77 24.90 12.01
C GLU A 328 -14.97 26.39 11.72
N VAL A 329 -14.42 26.90 10.62
CA VAL A 329 -14.60 28.31 10.24
C VAL A 329 -15.94 28.54 9.56
N GLY A 330 -16.34 27.66 8.64
CA GLY A 330 -17.54 27.83 7.82
C GLY A 330 -18.84 27.65 8.59
N HIS A 331 -18.97 26.58 9.39
CA HIS A 331 -20.12 26.24 10.23
C HIS A 331 -21.49 26.53 9.57
N GLY A 332 -21.78 25.88 8.43
CA GLY A 332 -23.02 26.09 7.66
C GLY A 332 -23.02 27.29 6.70
N GLY A 333 -21.94 28.07 6.67
CA GLY A 333 -21.70 29.14 5.69
C GLY A 333 -20.99 28.65 4.41
N HIS A 334 -20.45 29.57 3.61
CA HIS A 334 -19.89 29.25 2.29
C HIS A 334 -18.64 28.36 2.39
N LEU A 335 -17.74 28.66 3.34
CA LEU A 335 -16.52 27.90 3.59
C LEU A 335 -16.76 26.44 4.05
N PHE A 336 -17.98 26.12 4.52
CA PHE A 336 -18.35 24.79 5.02
C PHE A 336 -18.71 23.78 3.89
N TYR A 337 -19.13 24.27 2.72
CA TYR A 337 -19.53 23.43 1.60
C TYR A 337 -18.48 23.48 0.49
N LEU A 338 -18.06 22.30 0.04
CA LEU A 338 -16.98 22.16 -0.94
C LEU A 338 -17.16 23.06 -2.15
N GLN A 339 -18.37 23.04 -2.73
CA GLN A 339 -18.67 23.77 -3.95
C GLN A 339 -18.68 25.30 -3.79
N TYR A 340 -18.87 25.84 -2.59
CA TYR A 340 -18.94 27.29 -2.34
C TYR A 340 -17.70 27.86 -1.62
N SER A 341 -16.81 26.99 -1.17
CA SER A 341 -15.81 27.35 -0.18
C SER A 341 -14.76 28.37 -0.66
N ALA A 342 -14.37 28.31 -1.93
CA ALA A 342 -13.33 29.18 -2.48
C ALA A 342 -13.75 30.66 -2.55
N PHE A 343 -15.05 30.95 -2.62
CA PHE A 343 -15.53 32.33 -2.61
C PHE A 343 -15.16 33.09 -1.34
N ASP A 344 -14.98 32.37 -0.23
CA ASP A 344 -14.67 32.97 1.05
C ASP A 344 -13.17 33.35 1.13
N PRO A 345 -12.81 34.60 1.48
CA PRO A 345 -11.42 35.04 1.47
C PRO A 345 -10.44 34.29 2.36
N VAL A 346 -10.93 33.60 3.40
CA VAL A 346 -10.08 32.77 4.29
C VAL A 346 -9.59 31.52 3.58
N PHE A 347 -10.24 31.09 2.49
CA PHE A 347 -9.86 29.91 1.70
C PHE A 347 -8.37 29.93 1.31
N PHE A 348 -7.90 30.99 0.65
CA PHE A 348 -6.52 31.04 0.15
C PHE A 348 -5.49 31.10 1.28
N LEU A 349 -5.82 31.75 2.40
CA LEU A 349 -4.97 31.79 3.59
C LEU A 349 -4.81 30.40 4.22
N HIS A 350 -5.91 29.65 4.28
CA HIS A 350 -5.93 28.26 4.74
C HIS A 350 -5.15 27.33 3.80
N HIS A 351 -5.41 27.40 2.49
CA HIS A 351 -4.73 26.55 1.50
C HIS A 351 -3.24 26.86 1.38
N THR A 352 -2.81 28.11 1.57
CA THR A 352 -1.37 28.45 1.65
C THR A 352 -0.71 27.78 2.87
N MET A 353 -1.44 27.63 3.98
CA MET A 353 -0.95 26.85 5.12
C MET A 353 -0.89 25.34 4.82
N VAL A 354 -1.87 24.78 4.09
CA VAL A 354 -1.84 23.38 3.62
C VAL A 354 -0.63 23.12 2.73
N ASP A 355 -0.34 24.02 1.80
CA ASP A 355 0.84 23.94 0.94
C ASP A 355 2.16 24.04 1.72
N ARG A 356 2.21 24.90 2.76
CA ARG A 356 3.36 24.96 3.68
C ARG A 356 3.59 23.63 4.40
N ILE A 357 2.52 23.01 4.91
CA ILE A 357 2.60 21.68 5.55
C ILE A 357 3.16 20.66 4.56
N PHE A 358 2.66 20.65 3.32
CA PHE A 358 3.15 19.77 2.27
C PHE A 358 4.64 20.01 1.96
N ALA A 359 5.08 21.26 1.79
CA ALA A 359 6.48 21.60 1.54
C ALA A 359 7.41 21.13 2.67
N MET A 360 7.02 21.31 3.94
CA MET A 360 7.77 20.80 5.08
C MET A 360 7.83 19.27 5.10
N TRP A 361 6.73 18.60 4.76
CA TRP A 361 6.67 17.13 4.68
C TRP A 361 7.58 16.58 3.57
N GLN A 362 7.64 17.26 2.41
CA GLN A 362 8.52 16.88 1.30
C GLN A 362 10.00 16.89 1.71
N VAL A 363 10.42 17.82 2.58
CA VAL A 363 11.80 17.85 3.12
C VAL A 363 12.06 16.66 4.04
N LEU A 364 11.08 16.28 4.88
CA LEU A 364 11.23 15.14 5.78
C LEU A 364 11.22 13.79 5.03
N ASN A 365 10.48 13.70 3.92
CA ASN A 365 10.25 12.46 3.17
C ASN A 365 10.57 12.60 1.67
N PRO A 366 11.81 12.97 1.29
CA PRO A 366 12.14 13.40 -0.08
C PRO A 366 12.06 12.31 -1.14
N ARG A 367 11.97 11.04 -0.75
CA ARG A 367 11.84 9.88 -1.66
C ARG A 367 10.40 9.42 -1.87
N SER A 368 9.47 9.91 -1.06
CA SER A 368 8.06 9.51 -1.15
C SER A 368 7.32 10.49 -2.06
N TRP A 369 6.58 9.97 -3.04
CA TRP A 369 5.98 10.77 -4.10
C TRP A 369 4.66 10.19 -4.62
N VAL A 370 3.97 10.95 -5.48
CA VAL A 370 2.66 10.61 -6.04
C VAL A 370 2.69 9.23 -6.68
N THR A 371 1.86 8.32 -6.15
CA THR A 371 1.66 6.97 -6.69
C THR A 371 0.40 6.91 -7.54
N GLU A 372 0.18 5.78 -8.21
CA GLU A 372 -1.04 5.59 -8.97
C GLU A 372 -2.25 5.44 -8.05
N GLN A 373 -3.35 6.12 -8.36
CA GLN A 373 -4.63 5.98 -7.66
C GLN A 373 -5.78 6.18 -8.64
N ASN A 374 -6.77 5.30 -8.60
CA ASN A 374 -7.96 5.45 -9.44
C ASN A 374 -8.85 6.62 -8.96
N THR A 375 -9.35 7.44 -9.89
CA THR A 375 -10.34 8.51 -9.62
C THR A 375 -11.68 7.90 -9.19
N THR A 376 -12.04 8.02 -7.91
CA THR A 376 -13.35 7.55 -7.40
C THR A 376 -14.37 8.66 -7.21
N VAL A 377 -13.94 9.91 -7.17
CA VAL A 377 -14.79 11.09 -7.25
C VAL A 377 -14.32 11.85 -8.48
N PRO A 378 -15.18 12.01 -9.51
CA PRO A 378 -14.78 12.76 -10.69
C PRO A 378 -14.56 14.23 -10.34
N THR A 379 -13.71 14.88 -11.13
CA THR A 379 -13.58 16.34 -11.18
C THR A 379 -14.09 16.81 -12.53
N TYR A 380 -14.16 18.13 -12.75
CA TYR A 380 -14.63 18.69 -14.02
C TYR A 380 -13.97 18.05 -15.26
N THR A 381 -12.68 17.71 -15.17
CA THR A 381 -11.90 17.12 -16.28
C THR A 381 -11.45 15.67 -16.04
N MET A 382 -11.65 15.10 -14.84
CA MET A 382 -11.24 13.73 -14.54
C MET A 382 -12.47 12.86 -14.32
N ALA A 383 -12.69 11.91 -15.24
CA ALA A 383 -13.79 10.97 -15.13
C ALA A 383 -13.51 9.92 -14.04
N ARG A 384 -14.58 9.37 -13.44
CA ARG A 384 -14.46 8.19 -12.57
C ARG A 384 -13.80 7.04 -13.33
N GLY A 385 -12.90 6.32 -12.67
CA GLY A 385 -12.15 5.23 -13.29
C GLY A 385 -10.82 5.67 -13.93
N LEU A 386 -10.58 6.98 -14.09
CA LEU A 386 -9.32 7.47 -14.62
C LEU A 386 -8.19 7.21 -13.60
N MET A 387 -7.12 6.54 -14.03
CA MET A 387 -5.93 6.37 -13.20
C MET A 387 -5.16 7.69 -13.12
N GLN A 388 -5.01 8.21 -11.91
CA GLN A 388 -4.22 9.40 -11.60
C GLN A 388 -2.82 8.99 -11.16
N ASN A 389 -1.80 9.74 -11.56
CA ASN A 389 -0.41 9.53 -11.16
C ASN A 389 0.37 10.85 -11.22
N SER A 390 1.69 10.81 -11.00
CA SER A 390 2.52 12.02 -10.96
C SER A 390 2.51 12.85 -12.26
N SER A 391 2.29 12.19 -13.40
CA SER A 391 2.25 12.80 -14.73
C SER A 391 0.85 13.30 -15.16
N SER A 392 -0.19 13.02 -14.37
CA SER A 392 -1.54 13.49 -14.65
C SER A 392 -1.61 15.02 -14.67
N SER A 393 -2.31 15.55 -15.67
CA SER A 393 -2.53 16.99 -15.82
C SER A 393 -3.29 17.58 -14.64
N LEU A 394 -2.73 18.62 -14.04
CA LEU A 394 -3.34 19.47 -13.03
C LEU A 394 -4.11 20.59 -13.74
N THR A 395 -5.19 20.20 -14.41
CA THR A 395 -6.09 21.13 -15.09
C THR A 395 -6.79 22.06 -14.09
N PRO A 396 -7.09 23.31 -14.47
CA PRO A 396 -6.89 23.91 -15.80
C PRO A 396 -5.57 24.70 -15.92
N PHE A 397 -4.57 24.41 -15.09
CA PHE A 397 -3.37 25.23 -14.97
C PHE A 397 -2.35 24.93 -16.07
N LEU A 398 -2.24 25.83 -17.05
CA LEU A 398 -1.22 25.75 -18.10
C LEU A 398 0.15 26.16 -17.54
N ALA A 399 1.18 25.38 -17.88
CA ALA A 399 2.57 25.65 -17.57
C ALA A 399 3.27 26.47 -18.66
N ASN A 400 2.75 26.44 -19.89
CA ASN A 400 3.23 27.25 -21.01
C ASN A 400 2.11 27.54 -22.02
N VAL A 401 2.42 28.40 -22.98
CA VAL A 401 1.50 28.85 -24.04
C VAL A 401 1.20 27.76 -25.08
N ASP A 402 1.98 26.68 -25.12
CA ASP A 402 1.82 25.59 -26.08
C ASP A 402 0.70 24.59 -25.70
N GLY A 403 0.00 24.84 -24.60
CA GLY A 403 -1.10 23.99 -24.12
C GLY A 403 -0.66 22.88 -23.15
N GLN A 404 0.59 22.89 -22.67
CA GLN A 404 1.03 21.94 -21.64
C GLN A 404 0.46 22.32 -20.28
N PHE A 405 -0.26 21.41 -19.64
CA PHE A 405 -0.69 21.56 -18.25
C PHE A 405 0.45 21.26 -17.27
N TRP A 406 0.42 21.91 -16.11
CA TRP A 406 1.20 21.46 -14.96
C TRP A 406 0.84 20.01 -14.64
N ASN A 407 1.82 19.22 -14.20
CA ASN A 407 1.57 17.93 -13.56
C ASN A 407 2.22 17.91 -12.17
N SER A 408 2.05 16.83 -11.40
CA SER A 408 2.61 16.77 -10.05
C SER A 408 4.13 16.84 -10.05
N ASP A 409 4.80 16.20 -11.00
CA ASP A 409 6.27 16.22 -11.11
C ASP A 409 6.82 17.61 -11.37
N MET A 410 6.14 18.41 -12.20
CA MET A 410 6.46 19.82 -12.43
C MET A 410 6.15 20.67 -11.19
N ALA A 411 5.01 20.43 -10.53
CA ALA A 411 4.61 21.19 -9.33
C ALA A 411 5.33 20.74 -8.03
N ARG A 412 6.34 19.87 -8.14
CA ARG A 412 7.02 19.29 -6.99
C ARG A 412 7.75 20.33 -6.15
N TYR A 413 8.33 21.35 -6.76
CA TYR A 413 9.17 22.33 -6.08
C TYR A 413 8.47 23.70 -6.00
N THR A 414 8.45 24.31 -4.81
CA THR A 414 7.87 25.64 -4.63
C THR A 414 8.66 26.72 -5.37
N GLN A 415 9.97 26.46 -5.58
CA GLN A 415 10.89 27.31 -6.30
C GLN A 415 10.49 27.50 -7.78
N ASP A 416 9.84 26.51 -8.40
CA ASP A 416 9.38 26.61 -9.79
C ASP A 416 8.26 27.65 -9.95
N PHE A 417 7.53 27.94 -8.86
CA PHE A 417 6.55 29.02 -8.76
C PHE A 417 7.14 30.31 -8.17
N GLY A 418 8.43 30.33 -7.83
CA GLY A 418 9.12 31.51 -7.32
C GLY A 418 8.85 31.84 -5.85
N TYR A 419 8.49 30.85 -5.02
CA TYR A 419 8.35 31.06 -3.57
C TYR A 419 8.98 29.94 -2.72
N THR A 420 9.14 30.22 -1.43
CA THR A 420 9.49 29.23 -0.40
C THR A 420 8.81 29.58 0.92
N TYR A 421 9.02 28.77 1.96
CA TYR A 421 8.58 29.04 3.33
C TYR A 421 9.79 29.27 4.24
N ALA A 422 9.60 29.94 5.37
CA ALA A 422 10.69 30.24 6.30
C ALA A 422 11.46 28.97 6.71
N GLU A 423 10.73 27.87 6.92
CA GLU A 423 11.28 26.58 7.33
C GLU A 423 12.04 25.83 6.22
N THR A 424 11.73 26.10 4.95
CA THR A 424 12.28 25.40 3.78
C THR A 424 13.16 26.31 2.91
N SER A 425 13.43 27.54 3.37
CA SER A 425 14.19 28.56 2.66
C SER A 425 15.66 28.23 2.39
N SER A 426 16.23 27.24 3.09
CA SER A 426 17.63 26.81 2.90
C SER A 426 17.85 25.83 1.77
N LEU A 427 16.78 25.29 1.19
CA LEU A 427 16.90 24.34 0.09
C LEU A 427 17.62 25.01 -1.08
N SER A 428 18.74 24.42 -1.50
CA SER A 428 19.50 24.88 -2.67
C SER A 428 18.63 24.86 -3.93
N THR A 429 19.09 25.53 -4.99
CA THR A 429 18.47 25.44 -6.33
C THR A 429 18.45 24.03 -6.91
N ALA A 430 19.14 23.05 -6.31
CA ALA A 430 19.04 21.62 -6.64
C ALA A 430 17.78 20.93 -6.06
N GLY A 431 16.95 21.66 -5.30
CA GLY A 431 15.64 21.22 -4.81
C GLY A 431 15.68 20.03 -3.83
N ILE A 432 14.56 19.32 -3.73
CA ILE A 432 14.36 18.14 -2.84
C ILE A 432 15.38 17.02 -3.12
N SER A 433 15.95 16.95 -4.34
CA SER A 433 16.97 15.96 -4.70
C SER A 433 18.31 16.15 -3.96
N GLY A 434 18.56 17.36 -3.45
CA GLY A 434 19.75 17.72 -2.68
C GLY A 434 19.54 17.84 -1.17
N VAL A 435 18.38 17.41 -0.63
CA VAL A 435 18.09 17.49 0.80
C VAL A 435 19.09 16.67 1.61
N ASP A 436 19.84 17.33 2.47
CA ASP A 436 20.80 16.71 3.39
C ASP A 436 20.19 16.47 4.79
N MET A 437 21.03 16.00 5.72
CA MET A 437 20.61 15.80 7.11
C MET A 437 20.34 17.11 7.85
N ASP A 438 21.00 18.22 7.48
CA ASP A 438 20.87 19.51 8.15
C ASP A 438 19.55 20.20 7.81
N ASP A 439 19.10 20.09 6.55
CA ASP A 439 17.78 20.57 6.13
C ASP A 439 16.65 19.82 6.86
N ARG A 440 16.74 18.48 6.97
CA ARG A 440 15.77 17.68 7.75
C ARG A 440 15.80 18.03 9.23
N ALA A 441 16.98 18.24 9.80
CA ALA A 441 17.12 18.64 11.20
C ALA A 441 16.49 20.02 11.45
N ARG A 442 16.69 20.98 10.54
CA ARG A 442 16.11 22.33 10.62
C ARG A 442 14.58 22.31 10.60
N VAL A 443 13.99 21.59 9.64
CA VAL A 443 12.53 21.44 9.56
C VAL A 443 12.00 20.73 10.80
N SER A 444 12.67 19.68 11.27
CA SER A 444 12.30 18.99 12.52
C SER A 444 12.35 19.92 13.74
N LEU A 445 13.36 20.78 13.85
CA LEU A 445 13.46 21.79 14.91
C LEU A 445 12.34 22.83 14.83
N ALA A 446 11.99 23.27 13.63
CA ALA A 446 10.89 24.21 13.42
C ALA A 446 9.54 23.60 13.83
N ILE A 447 9.25 22.35 13.45
CA ILE A 447 8.05 21.60 13.85
C ILE A 447 7.97 21.49 15.38
N ASN A 448 9.08 21.10 16.02
CA ASN A 448 9.14 21.00 17.49
C ASN A 448 8.92 22.36 18.18
N ARG A 449 9.42 23.45 17.60
CA ARG A 449 9.22 24.81 18.12
C ARG A 449 7.77 25.27 17.98
N LEU A 450 7.15 25.05 16.83
CA LEU A 450 5.83 25.57 16.49
C LEU A 450 4.69 24.75 17.10
N TYR A 451 4.77 23.42 16.98
CA TYR A 451 3.66 22.51 17.31
C TYR A 451 3.99 21.56 18.45
N GLY A 452 5.27 21.46 18.84
CA GLY A 452 5.71 20.57 19.91
C GLY A 452 5.14 20.91 21.28
N SER A 453 4.72 22.15 21.55
CA SER A 453 4.11 22.52 22.85
C SER A 453 2.83 21.72 23.18
N SER A 454 2.16 21.18 22.15
CA SER A 454 1.00 20.31 22.32
C SER A 454 1.33 18.82 22.30
N SER A 455 2.55 18.43 21.94
CA SER A 455 3.00 17.05 22.02
C SER A 455 3.25 16.64 23.48
N PRO A 456 2.66 15.54 23.97
CA PRO A 456 2.93 15.00 25.30
C PRO A 456 4.43 14.81 25.57
N SER A 457 5.20 14.32 24.59
CA SER A 457 6.65 14.09 24.73
C SER A 457 7.44 15.36 25.09
N MET A 458 7.08 16.48 24.47
CA MET A 458 7.74 17.76 24.65
C MET A 458 7.29 18.45 25.94
N LEU A 459 6.01 18.33 26.28
CA LEU A 459 5.46 18.78 27.57
C LEU A 459 6.19 18.12 28.75
N ALA A 460 6.45 16.80 28.68
CA ALA A 460 7.21 16.09 29.72
C ALA A 460 8.69 16.52 29.80
N ARG A 461 9.33 16.82 28.66
CA ARG A 461 10.71 17.34 28.63
C ARG A 461 10.79 18.75 29.25
N LYS A 462 9.83 19.63 28.96
CA LYS A 462 9.73 20.98 29.53
C LYS A 462 9.57 20.95 31.05
N GLN A 463 8.67 20.09 31.56
CA GLN A 463 8.45 19.89 33.00
C GLN A 463 9.73 19.42 33.71
N LYS A 464 10.43 18.39 33.19
CA LYS A 464 11.71 17.90 33.75
C LYS A 464 12.79 18.99 33.84
N ARG A 465 12.83 19.94 32.90
CA ARG A 465 13.80 21.05 32.90
C ARG A 465 13.46 22.10 33.95
N MET A 466 12.17 22.37 34.16
CA MET A 466 11.68 23.29 35.20
C MET A 466 11.91 22.72 36.61
N ASP A 467 11.64 21.43 36.81
CA ASP A 467 11.83 20.77 38.12
C ASP A 467 13.30 20.74 38.56
N ARG A 468 14.26 20.76 37.61
CA ARG A 468 15.70 20.87 37.90
C ARG A 468 16.15 22.24 38.42
N HIS A 469 15.38 23.31 38.18
CA HIS A 469 15.72 24.68 38.56
C HIS A 469 15.03 25.14 39.86
N VAL A 470 14.20 24.30 40.49
CA VAL A 470 13.50 24.60 41.73
C VAL A 470 14.14 23.83 42.89
N SER A 471 14.43 24.54 44.00
CA SER A 471 15.09 24.00 45.20
C SER A 471 14.37 22.76 45.77
N PRO A 472 15.10 21.77 46.35
CA PRO A 472 14.56 20.44 46.72
C PRO A 472 13.43 20.45 47.77
N ASN A 473 13.21 21.57 48.46
CA ASN A 473 12.28 21.67 49.60
C ASN A 473 10.83 22.02 49.21
N ARG A 474 10.45 21.94 47.93
CA ARG A 474 9.04 21.87 47.53
C ARG A 474 8.79 20.64 46.66
N GLY A 475 9.15 19.46 47.18
CA GLY A 475 8.73 18.20 46.58
C GLY A 475 7.21 18.08 46.65
N THR A 476 6.50 18.40 45.57
CA THR A 476 5.11 17.98 45.40
C THR A 476 5.09 16.47 45.35
N ASN A 477 4.72 15.84 46.47
CA ASN A 477 4.63 14.41 46.61
C ASN A 477 3.45 13.90 45.77
N TRP A 478 3.69 13.53 44.52
CA TRP A 478 2.67 13.06 43.58
C TRP A 478 1.86 11.87 44.15
N LEU A 479 2.47 11.06 45.03
CA LEU A 479 1.82 9.97 45.78
C LEU A 479 0.69 10.46 46.72
N GLN A 480 0.77 11.65 47.31
CA GLN A 480 -0.33 12.24 48.11
C GLN A 480 -1.44 12.84 47.24
N TRP A 481 -1.17 13.10 45.95
CA TRP A 481 -2.09 13.73 45.01
C TRP A 481 -3.20 12.78 44.52
N HIS A 482 -2.96 11.47 44.58
CA HIS A 482 -3.86 10.41 44.10
C HIS A 482 -5.00 10.06 45.08
N ALA A 483 -4.97 10.55 46.33
CA ALA A 483 -5.90 10.13 47.39
C ALA A 483 -7.35 10.69 47.28
N LYS A 484 -7.67 11.47 46.24
CA LYS A 484 -9.01 12.08 46.03
C LYS A 484 -9.44 12.09 44.55
N VAL A 485 -9.27 10.98 43.84
CA VAL A 485 -9.78 10.83 42.46
C VAL A 485 -11.23 10.33 42.51
N THR A 486 -12.16 11.08 41.92
CA THR A 486 -13.55 10.67 41.75
C THR A 486 -13.74 10.17 40.32
N ASN A 487 -13.88 8.86 40.14
CA ASN A 487 -14.03 8.22 38.82
C ASN A 487 -15.33 8.57 38.07
N ALA A 488 -16.18 9.45 38.61
CA ALA A 488 -17.48 9.77 38.04
C ALA A 488 -17.60 11.27 37.76
N ILE A 489 -17.73 11.66 36.49
CA ILE A 489 -18.17 13.00 36.06
C ILE A 489 -19.69 13.10 36.32
N THR A 490 -20.12 13.01 37.57
CA THR A 490 -21.56 13.09 37.90
C THR A 490 -22.03 14.52 38.13
N ASN A 491 -21.15 15.42 38.61
CA ASN A 491 -21.50 16.82 38.94
C ASN A 491 -20.49 17.90 38.46
N ARG A 492 -19.39 17.52 37.79
CA ARG A 492 -18.33 18.48 37.38
C ARG A 492 -17.77 18.13 36.00
N ILE A 493 -17.93 19.02 35.02
CA ILE A 493 -17.49 18.84 33.63
C ILE A 493 -15.99 19.22 33.50
N PRO A 494 -15.14 18.43 32.81
CA PRO A 494 -13.74 18.79 32.56
C PRO A 494 -13.63 20.07 31.73
N ASP A 495 -12.73 20.97 32.14
CA ASP A 495 -12.38 22.14 31.32
C ASP A 495 -11.15 21.84 30.45
N LEU A 496 -11.40 21.49 29.20
CA LEU A 496 -10.38 21.23 28.19
C LEU A 496 -9.94 22.52 27.46
N SER A 497 -10.37 23.71 27.92
CA SER A 497 -10.01 24.99 27.31
C SER A 497 -8.49 25.23 27.22
N PRO A 498 -7.99 25.97 26.22
CA PRO A 498 -6.56 26.22 26.03
C PRO A 498 -5.87 27.04 27.14
N LYS A 499 -6.61 27.55 28.14
CA LYS A 499 -6.17 28.64 29.04
C LYS A 499 -5.01 28.29 29.99
N ALA A 500 -4.64 27.01 30.13
CA ALA A 500 -3.44 26.58 30.86
C ALA A 500 -2.88 25.26 30.30
N GLU A 501 -1.55 25.15 30.20
CA GLU A 501 -0.87 23.87 29.97
C GLU A 501 -1.08 22.96 31.19
N PRO A 502 -1.51 21.69 31.01
CA PRO A 502 -1.72 20.78 32.13
C PRO A 502 -0.40 20.48 32.84
N ARG A 503 -0.43 20.31 34.16
CA ARG A 503 0.73 19.72 34.84
C ARG A 503 0.89 18.28 34.37
N VAL A 504 2.07 17.98 33.83
CA VAL A 504 2.35 16.69 33.23
C VAL A 504 2.79 15.74 34.35
N PRO A 505 2.01 14.69 34.68
CA PRO A 505 2.53 13.60 35.50
C PRO A 505 3.74 12.98 34.78
N PRO A 506 4.65 12.28 35.47
CA PRO A 506 5.73 11.57 34.81
C PRO A 506 5.15 10.68 33.69
N LEU A 507 5.41 11.04 32.42
CA LEU A 507 5.00 10.18 31.32
C LEU A 507 5.76 8.87 31.48
N GLU A 508 5.03 7.77 31.58
CA GLU A 508 5.61 6.43 31.52
C GLU A 508 6.21 6.26 30.13
N LEU A 509 7.51 6.44 30.03
CA LEU A 509 8.28 6.23 28.81
C LEU A 509 8.76 4.79 28.82
N GLU A 510 8.26 3.96 27.91
CA GLU A 510 8.84 2.64 27.68
C GLU A 510 9.79 2.75 26.50
N ARG A 511 11.05 2.34 26.69
CA ARG A 511 12.09 2.40 25.64
C ARG A 511 12.23 3.78 24.97
N GLY A 512 11.89 4.86 25.68
CA GLY A 512 11.95 6.23 25.17
C GLY A 512 10.70 6.73 24.42
N ALA A 513 9.62 5.93 24.35
CA ALA A 513 8.36 6.28 23.68
C ALA A 513 7.17 6.38 24.67
N TYR A 514 6.22 7.29 24.40
CA TYR A 514 4.99 7.48 25.18
C TYR A 514 3.78 6.88 24.43
N THR A 515 2.68 6.69 25.14
CA THR A 515 1.42 6.20 24.53
C THR A 515 0.65 7.38 23.98
N GLU A 516 0.42 7.41 22.67
CA GLU A 516 -0.57 8.30 22.06
C GLU A 516 -1.94 7.62 22.09
N TRP A 517 -2.97 8.34 22.52
CA TRP A 517 -4.37 7.91 22.54
C TRP A 517 -5.12 8.63 21.43
N LEU A 518 -5.69 7.87 20.50
CA LEU A 518 -6.31 8.40 19.29
C LEU A 518 -7.73 7.83 19.15
N ALA A 519 -8.71 8.68 18.82
CA ALA A 519 -10.00 8.25 18.31
C ALA A 519 -9.96 8.25 16.78
N ASN A 520 -9.79 7.07 16.18
CA ASN A 520 -9.77 6.89 14.73
C ASN A 520 -11.21 6.74 14.21
N VAL A 521 -11.55 7.53 13.20
CA VAL A 521 -12.89 7.60 12.62
C VAL A 521 -12.83 7.17 11.16
N ARG A 522 -13.74 6.28 10.75
CA ARG A 522 -13.96 5.89 9.37
C ARG A 522 -15.44 5.98 9.04
N VAL A 523 -15.77 6.74 8.01
CA VAL A 523 -17.15 7.02 7.58
C VAL A 523 -17.26 6.96 6.06
N ILE A 524 -18.48 7.00 5.53
CA ILE A 524 -18.74 7.16 4.10
C ILE A 524 -18.84 8.66 3.80
N ASN A 525 -18.13 9.16 2.79
CA ASN A 525 -18.04 10.60 2.50
C ASN A 525 -19.43 11.26 2.30
N GLY A 526 -20.33 10.59 1.57
CA GLY A 526 -21.68 11.07 1.31
C GLY A 526 -22.75 10.66 2.32
N ALA A 527 -22.39 10.15 3.51
CA ALA A 527 -23.35 9.54 4.45
C ALA A 527 -24.53 10.46 4.82
N LEU A 528 -24.29 11.77 4.94
CA LEU A 528 -25.30 12.78 5.27
C LEU A 528 -25.57 13.76 4.12
N ASN A 529 -25.27 13.35 2.88
CA ASN A 529 -25.50 14.12 1.66
C ASN A 529 -24.96 15.57 1.71
N GLY A 530 -23.72 15.72 2.19
CA GLY A 530 -23.03 16.99 2.34
C GLY A 530 -22.05 16.94 3.50
N SER A 531 -21.43 18.08 3.80
CA SER A 531 -20.51 18.21 4.93
C SER A 531 -21.16 17.90 6.28
N PHE A 532 -20.42 17.23 7.17
CA PHE A 532 -20.85 16.91 8.54
C PHE A 532 -19.66 16.83 9.50
N SER A 533 -19.94 16.70 10.80
CA SER A 533 -18.90 16.58 11.83
C SER A 533 -19.18 15.43 12.79
N VAL A 534 -18.11 14.73 13.19
CA VAL A 534 -18.10 13.77 14.30
C VAL A 534 -17.39 14.41 15.48
N LEU A 535 -18.11 14.63 16.58
CA LEU A 535 -17.63 15.34 17.77
C LEU A 535 -17.43 14.39 18.94
N PHE A 536 -16.32 14.51 19.67
CA PHE A 536 -16.01 13.71 20.85
C PHE A 536 -15.95 14.57 22.12
N PHE A 537 -16.62 14.13 23.19
CA PHE A 537 -16.75 14.83 24.47
C PHE A 537 -16.33 13.95 25.63
N LEU A 538 -15.80 14.55 26.70
CA LEU A 538 -15.64 13.90 28.01
C LEU A 538 -16.74 14.36 28.97
N GLY A 539 -17.66 13.46 29.33
CA GLY A 539 -18.82 13.72 30.18
C GLY A 539 -20.10 14.00 29.38
N SER A 540 -21.04 14.71 30.00
CA SER A 540 -22.33 15.02 29.39
C SER A 540 -22.19 15.98 28.19
N VAL A 541 -22.95 15.70 27.13
CA VAL A 541 -23.05 16.57 25.96
C VAL A 541 -24.10 17.66 26.25
N PRO A 542 -23.83 18.94 25.97
CA PRO A 542 -24.84 20.00 26.09
C PRO A 542 -26.11 19.68 25.29
N GLN A 543 -27.28 20.15 25.74
CA GLN A 543 -28.53 19.88 25.02
C GLN A 543 -28.62 20.63 23.68
N ASP A 544 -28.07 21.85 23.64
CA ASP A 544 -28.11 22.71 22.45
C ASP A 544 -26.93 22.42 21.51
N VAL A 545 -27.25 22.08 20.26
CA VAL A 545 -26.28 21.67 19.22
C VAL A 545 -25.32 22.81 18.86
N VAL A 546 -25.80 24.06 18.86
CA VAL A 546 -24.99 25.23 18.50
C VAL A 546 -23.85 25.43 19.50
N SER A 547 -24.09 25.12 20.77
CA SER A 547 -23.09 25.23 21.84
C SER A 547 -22.00 24.14 21.83
N TRP A 548 -22.15 23.06 21.06
CA TRP A 548 -21.28 21.89 21.11
C TRP A 548 -19.81 22.19 20.80
N LYS A 549 -19.56 22.91 19.70
CA LYS A 549 -18.19 23.23 19.25
C LYS A 549 -17.44 24.18 20.19
N ALA A 550 -18.19 24.98 20.98
CA ALA A 550 -17.63 25.90 21.96
C ALA A 550 -17.53 25.28 23.38
N SER A 551 -18.01 24.06 23.57
CA SER A 551 -18.12 23.44 24.89
C SER A 551 -16.76 23.18 25.52
N SER A 552 -16.69 23.29 26.85
CA SER A 552 -15.43 23.12 27.58
C SER A 552 -14.94 21.68 27.61
N ASN A 553 -15.82 20.71 27.40
CA ASN A 553 -15.49 19.28 27.44
C ASN A 553 -15.40 18.61 26.07
N LEU A 554 -15.47 19.38 24.99
CA LEU A 554 -15.13 18.89 23.66
C LEU A 554 -13.64 18.54 23.62
N VAL A 555 -13.34 17.28 23.24
CA VAL A 555 -11.98 16.79 23.05
C VAL A 555 -11.45 17.22 21.69
N GLY A 556 -12.29 17.10 20.67
CA GLY A 556 -11.99 17.44 19.30
C GLY A 556 -13.03 16.90 18.34
N THR A 557 -12.80 17.16 17.08
CA THR A 557 -13.75 16.99 15.99
C THR A 557 -13.05 16.40 14.78
N MET A 558 -13.79 15.59 14.03
CA MET A 558 -13.43 15.21 12.67
C MET A 558 -14.51 15.75 11.73
N GLY A 559 -14.15 16.77 10.97
CA GLY A 559 -14.93 17.31 9.86
C GLY A 559 -14.86 16.40 8.64
N VAL A 560 -16.00 16.26 7.95
CA VAL A 560 -16.08 15.68 6.62
C VAL A 560 -16.51 16.79 5.69
N PHE A 561 -15.61 17.20 4.80
CA PHE A 561 -15.86 18.24 3.82
C PHE A 561 -16.32 17.64 2.50
N ALA A 562 -17.59 17.84 2.15
CA ALA A 562 -18.21 17.22 0.99
C ALA A 562 -19.34 18.08 0.40
N MET A 563 -19.53 17.99 -0.91
CA MET A 563 -20.75 18.47 -1.58
C MET A 563 -21.82 17.37 -1.59
N PRO A 564 -23.11 17.72 -1.80
CA PRO A 564 -24.16 16.73 -1.96
C PRO A 564 -23.83 15.69 -3.03
N ARG A 565 -24.17 14.41 -2.77
CA ARG A 565 -23.91 13.24 -3.64
C ARG A 565 -22.43 12.93 -3.95
N MET A 566 -21.48 13.62 -3.32
CA MET A 566 -20.05 13.36 -3.50
C MET A 566 -19.63 12.00 -2.90
N GLY A 567 -19.25 11.06 -3.75
CA GLY A 567 -18.58 9.82 -3.33
C GLY A 567 -19.38 8.99 -2.32
N ALA A 568 -20.70 8.85 -2.52
CA ALA A 568 -21.64 8.19 -1.59
C ALA A 568 -21.36 6.71 -1.25
N GLU A 569 -20.31 6.11 -1.83
CA GLU A 569 -19.86 4.74 -1.59
C GLU A 569 -18.39 4.67 -1.12
N ASN A 570 -17.69 5.80 -1.11
CA ASN A 570 -16.28 5.85 -0.76
C ASN A 570 -16.09 6.04 0.74
N HIS A 571 -15.20 5.24 1.32
CA HIS A 571 -14.77 5.42 2.70
C HIS A 571 -13.71 6.50 2.82
N ILE A 572 -13.83 7.30 3.86
CA ILE A 572 -12.84 8.28 4.28
C ILE A 572 -12.47 8.06 5.74
N SER A 573 -11.31 8.56 6.14
CA SER A 573 -10.82 8.46 7.51
C SER A 573 -10.27 9.77 8.06
N GLY A 574 -10.24 9.85 9.39
CA GLY A 574 -9.58 10.90 10.14
C GLY A 574 -9.32 10.46 11.58
N THR A 575 -8.58 11.28 12.31
CA THR A 575 -8.21 10.99 13.70
C THR A 575 -8.46 12.19 14.61
N VAL A 576 -8.97 11.93 15.82
CA VAL A 576 -9.07 12.90 16.91
C VAL A 576 -8.15 12.47 18.06
N PRO A 577 -6.99 13.12 18.24
CA PRO A 577 -6.12 12.83 19.38
C PRO A 577 -6.79 13.13 20.73
N LEU A 578 -6.62 12.21 21.68
CA LEU A 578 -7.23 12.24 23.02
C LEU A 578 -6.21 12.51 24.13
N THR A 579 -4.91 12.33 23.88
CA THR A 579 -3.89 12.30 24.94
C THR A 579 -3.80 13.61 25.70
N LYS A 580 -3.84 14.76 25.03
CA LYS A 580 -3.82 16.06 25.71
C LYS A 580 -5.06 16.31 26.55
N ALA A 581 -6.24 15.85 26.11
CA ALA A 581 -7.46 15.92 26.90
C ALA A 581 -7.39 15.03 28.15
N LEU A 582 -6.81 13.83 28.02
CA LEU A 582 -6.57 12.94 29.14
C LEU A 582 -5.53 13.52 30.13
N LEU A 583 -4.48 14.20 29.65
CA LEU A 583 -3.54 14.92 30.51
C LEU A 583 -4.24 15.99 31.35
N LYS A 584 -5.16 16.75 30.74
CA LYS A 584 -6.00 17.72 31.47
C LYS A 584 -6.95 17.05 32.47
N ALA A 585 -7.50 15.88 32.13
CA ALA A 585 -8.30 15.09 33.05
C ALA A 585 -7.48 14.65 34.27
N VAL A 586 -6.18 14.32 34.09
CA VAL A 586 -5.26 14.04 35.20
C VAL A 586 -5.00 15.28 36.05
N ASP A 587 -4.64 16.41 35.43
CA ASP A 587 -4.40 17.67 36.13
C ASP A 587 -5.63 18.18 36.91
N GLN A 588 -6.83 17.87 36.42
CA GLN A 588 -8.09 18.24 37.08
C GLN A 588 -8.64 17.18 38.05
N ARG A 589 -7.92 16.07 38.23
CA ARG A 589 -8.24 14.95 39.14
C ARG A 589 -9.49 14.14 38.76
N PHE A 590 -9.84 14.15 37.49
CA PHE A 590 -10.84 13.24 36.91
C PHE A 590 -10.24 11.87 36.58
N LEU A 591 -8.93 11.84 36.33
CA LEU A 591 -8.14 10.65 36.03
C LEU A 591 -6.91 10.62 36.94
N GLY A 592 -6.47 9.46 37.42
CA GLY A 592 -5.30 9.38 38.30
C GLY A 592 -4.00 9.51 37.52
N ARG A 593 -3.87 8.75 36.44
CA ARG A 593 -2.69 8.70 35.57
C ARG A 593 -3.08 8.27 34.16
N LEU A 594 -2.15 8.42 33.21
CA LEU A 594 -2.34 7.99 31.82
C LEU A 594 -2.04 6.50 31.60
N ASP A 595 -2.12 5.70 32.66
CA ASP A 595 -2.07 4.27 32.49
C ASP A 595 -3.33 3.82 31.76
N GLN A 596 -3.10 2.73 31.08
CA GLN A 596 -3.98 2.17 30.11
C GLN A 596 -5.29 1.62 30.66
N THR A 597 -5.27 1.04 31.86
CA THR A 597 -6.45 0.49 32.53
C THR A 597 -7.33 1.64 33.02
N GLU A 598 -6.74 2.65 33.66
CA GLU A 598 -7.46 3.83 34.13
C GLU A 598 -8.06 4.64 32.98
N VAL A 599 -7.29 4.90 31.92
CA VAL A 599 -7.79 5.63 30.75
C VAL A 599 -8.90 4.85 30.04
N THR A 600 -8.75 3.52 29.85
CA THR A 600 -9.78 2.72 29.16
C THR A 600 -11.11 2.78 29.93
N LYS A 601 -11.07 2.59 31.25
CA LYS A 601 -12.26 2.69 32.09
C LYS A 601 -12.84 4.12 32.08
N PHE A 602 -11.98 5.13 32.21
CA PHE A 602 -12.40 6.53 32.18
C PHE A 602 -13.09 6.89 30.86
N LEU A 603 -12.54 6.45 29.72
CA LEU A 603 -13.14 6.66 28.41
C LEU A 603 -14.44 5.86 28.23
N GLN A 604 -14.54 4.62 28.74
CA GLN A 604 -15.79 3.86 28.70
C GLN A 604 -16.94 4.57 29.44
N ASP A 605 -16.62 5.14 30.61
CA ASP A 605 -17.61 5.81 31.44
C ASP A 605 -17.95 7.22 30.96
N ASN A 606 -17.00 7.91 30.30
CA ASN A 606 -17.10 9.36 30.07
C ASN A 606 -16.95 9.80 28.60
N LEU A 607 -16.40 9.00 27.68
CA LEU A 607 -16.29 9.40 26.28
C LEU A 607 -17.66 9.28 25.60
N GLN A 608 -18.16 10.40 25.10
CA GLN A 608 -19.38 10.47 24.32
C GLN A 608 -19.05 10.99 22.93
N PHE A 609 -19.76 10.53 21.90
CA PHE A 609 -19.66 11.11 20.57
C PHE A 609 -21.03 11.52 20.02
N ARG A 610 -21.05 12.49 19.12
CA ARG A 610 -22.24 12.93 18.38
C ARG A 610 -21.89 13.17 16.92
N ILE A 611 -22.87 12.96 16.04
CA ILE A 611 -22.77 13.26 14.61
C ILE A 611 -23.79 14.35 14.30
N VAL A 612 -23.32 15.42 13.64
CA VAL A 612 -24.16 16.55 13.24
C VAL A 612 -23.98 16.84 11.75
N GLY A 613 -25.09 16.88 11.02
CA GLY A 613 -25.13 17.27 9.62
C GLY A 613 -25.25 18.79 9.42
N HIS A 614 -25.27 19.19 8.16
CA HIS A 614 -25.27 20.58 7.70
C HIS A 614 -26.41 21.47 8.24
N ASN A 615 -27.57 20.90 8.61
CA ASN A 615 -28.73 21.63 9.17
C ASN A 615 -28.81 21.55 10.70
N SER A 616 -27.70 21.31 11.40
CA SER A 616 -27.70 20.97 12.83
C SER A 616 -28.53 19.72 13.16
N THR A 617 -28.77 18.87 12.16
CA THR A 617 -29.48 17.61 12.30
C THR A 617 -28.59 16.61 13.04
N VAL A 618 -29.02 16.24 14.25
CA VAL A 618 -28.32 15.23 15.05
C VAL A 618 -28.68 13.86 14.51
N VAL A 619 -27.68 13.07 14.18
CA VAL A 619 -27.85 11.69 13.71
C VAL A 619 -27.50 10.74 14.84
N ASP A 620 -28.44 9.89 15.25
CA ASP A 620 -28.14 8.80 16.16
C ASP A 620 -27.41 7.70 15.39
N ALA A 621 -26.10 7.59 15.63
CA ALA A 621 -25.23 6.58 15.03
C ALA A 621 -25.66 5.12 15.30
N ARG A 622 -26.67 4.90 16.16
CA ARG A 622 -27.26 3.58 16.45
C ARG A 622 -28.33 3.13 15.44
N GLN A 623 -28.91 4.02 14.63
CA GLN A 623 -29.91 3.67 13.61
C GLN A 623 -29.21 3.47 12.25
N GLY A 624 -28.96 2.22 11.84
CA GLY A 624 -28.54 1.90 10.47
C GLY A 624 -27.45 0.82 10.37
N ASN A 625 -26.26 1.05 10.93
CA ASN A 625 -25.16 0.07 10.84
C ASN A 625 -25.11 -0.90 12.02
N THR A 626 -25.53 -0.44 13.20
CA THR A 626 -25.65 -1.29 14.39
C THR A 626 -26.66 -2.39 14.14
N GLU A 627 -27.75 -2.15 13.41
CA GLU A 627 -28.77 -3.18 13.15
C GLU A 627 -28.31 -4.24 12.14
N ARG A 628 -27.47 -3.86 11.16
CA ARG A 628 -26.86 -4.78 10.19
C ARG A 628 -25.74 -5.62 10.81
N ILE A 629 -24.91 -5.01 11.65
CA ILE A 629 -23.86 -5.67 12.44
C ILE A 629 -24.49 -6.51 13.56
N ILE A 630 -25.54 -6.03 14.22
CA ILE A 630 -26.31 -6.82 15.18
C ILE A 630 -27.06 -7.93 14.46
N ASN A 631 -27.56 -7.76 13.24
CA ASN A 631 -28.15 -8.87 12.49
C ASN A 631 -27.11 -9.87 12.00
N SER A 632 -25.90 -9.44 11.60
CA SER A 632 -24.81 -10.38 11.29
C SER A 632 -24.27 -11.06 12.54
N ILE A 633 -24.22 -10.37 13.69
CA ILE A 633 -23.87 -10.93 15.00
C ILE A 633 -25.01 -11.81 15.52
N ARG A 634 -26.29 -11.48 15.31
CA ARG A 634 -27.45 -12.30 15.70
C ARG A 634 -27.54 -13.53 14.80
N GLN A 635 -27.26 -13.41 13.51
CA GLN A 635 -27.14 -14.56 12.59
C GLN A 635 -25.96 -15.42 13.00
N ALA A 636 -24.76 -14.84 13.19
CA ALA A 636 -23.59 -15.58 13.68
C ALA A 636 -23.79 -16.21 15.06
N LYS A 637 -24.54 -15.56 15.97
CA LYS A 637 -24.86 -16.06 17.33
C LYS A 637 -26.00 -17.07 17.32
N ALA A 638 -26.97 -16.95 16.40
CA ALA A 638 -27.96 -17.99 16.10
C ALA A 638 -27.31 -19.20 15.41
N SER A 639 -26.19 -18.99 14.72
CA SER A 639 -25.28 -20.02 14.18
C SER A 639 -24.17 -20.44 15.17
N GLY A 640 -24.18 -19.95 16.42
CA GLY A 640 -23.32 -20.44 17.50
C GLY A 640 -21.93 -19.78 17.69
N ALA A 641 -21.54 -18.78 16.90
CA ALA A 641 -20.20 -18.18 17.00
C ALA A 641 -20.04 -17.19 18.18
N ARG A 642 -18.93 -17.31 18.94
CA ARG A 642 -18.48 -16.38 19.99
C ARG A 642 -17.05 -15.88 19.66
N LEU A 643 -16.84 -14.58 19.44
CA LEU A 643 -15.49 -14.01 19.38
C LEU A 643 -15.03 -13.70 20.81
N ARG A 644 -14.06 -14.46 21.32
CA ARG A 644 -13.43 -14.26 22.64
C ARG A 644 -11.96 -13.89 22.38
N VAL A 645 -11.61 -12.61 22.48
CA VAL A 645 -10.19 -12.19 22.49
C VAL A 645 -9.66 -12.56 23.88
N GLY A 646 -9.06 -13.75 23.99
CA GLY A 646 -8.42 -14.21 25.22
C GLY A 646 -7.13 -13.44 25.52
N PRO A 647 -6.64 -13.48 26.76
CA PRO A 647 -5.32 -12.93 27.09
C PRO A 647 -4.22 -13.71 26.35
N ILE A 648 -3.19 -13.01 25.89
CA ILE A 648 -1.92 -13.55 25.41
C ILE A 648 -1.28 -14.36 26.54
N LEU A 649 -1.19 -15.68 26.40
CA LEU A 649 -0.64 -16.53 27.45
C LEU A 649 0.89 -16.44 27.50
N PHE A 650 1.54 -16.46 26.33
CA PHE A 650 2.97 -16.27 26.14
C PHE A 650 3.28 -16.05 24.65
N ILE A 651 4.54 -15.71 24.34
CA ILE A 651 5.05 -15.59 22.96
C ILE A 651 6.17 -16.62 22.78
N ARG A 652 6.00 -17.56 21.84
CA ARG A 652 7.02 -18.56 21.50
C ARG A 652 7.85 -18.08 20.29
N PRO A 653 9.11 -17.68 20.45
CA PRO A 653 10.00 -17.40 19.33
C PRO A 653 10.47 -18.69 18.67
N LYS A 654 10.70 -18.69 17.34
CA LYS A 654 11.28 -19.83 16.61
C LYS A 654 12.74 -20.05 17.03
N MET A 655 13.10 -21.31 17.29
CA MET A 655 14.40 -21.73 17.81
C MET A 655 15.31 -22.25 16.70
N HIS A 656 14.77 -22.99 15.74
CA HIS A 656 15.51 -23.51 14.59
C HIS A 656 15.04 -22.79 13.33
N LEU A 657 15.88 -21.91 12.79
CA LEU A 657 15.57 -21.13 11.59
C LEU A 657 15.98 -21.87 10.31
N ALA A 658 15.09 -21.90 9.32
CA ALA A 658 15.35 -22.44 8.00
C ALA A 658 16.20 -21.46 7.17
N ASN A 659 17.33 -21.94 6.64
CA ASN A 659 18.28 -21.08 5.93
C ASN A 659 18.96 -21.79 4.75
N ASP A 660 18.29 -22.79 4.19
CA ASP A 660 18.70 -23.54 3.01
C ASP A 660 17.66 -23.44 1.88
N GLY A 661 18.10 -23.75 0.65
CA GLY A 661 17.25 -23.66 -0.54
C GLY A 661 16.62 -22.27 -0.71
N ASN A 662 15.28 -22.23 -0.67
CA ASN A 662 14.49 -21.00 -0.79
C ASN A 662 14.43 -20.20 0.53
N TYR A 663 14.72 -20.83 1.67
CA TYR A 663 14.61 -20.19 2.98
C TYR A 663 15.86 -19.39 3.32
N ARG A 664 15.66 -18.22 3.93
CA ARG A 664 16.71 -17.31 4.41
C ARG A 664 16.32 -16.62 5.69
N GLU A 665 15.72 -17.33 6.63
CA GLU A 665 15.15 -16.74 7.84
C GLU A 665 16.22 -16.00 8.66
N MET A 666 17.48 -16.48 8.68
CA MET A 666 18.58 -15.82 9.42
C MET A 666 18.98 -14.46 8.84
N ARG A 667 18.50 -14.11 7.64
CA ARG A 667 18.64 -12.75 7.09
C ARG A 667 17.79 -11.74 7.86
N TYR A 668 16.67 -12.18 8.45
CA TYR A 668 15.65 -11.31 9.04
C TYR A 668 15.42 -11.58 10.53
N PHE A 669 15.62 -12.81 10.97
CA PHE A 669 15.31 -13.28 12.32
C PHE A 669 16.54 -13.86 13.02
N THR A 670 16.52 -13.84 14.36
CA THR A 670 17.53 -14.49 15.20
C THR A 670 16.89 -15.71 15.87
N PRO A 671 17.54 -16.89 15.86
CA PRO A 671 17.01 -18.07 16.55
C PRO A 671 16.99 -17.84 18.05
N TRP A 672 15.97 -18.34 18.74
CA TRP A 672 15.99 -18.44 20.20
C TRP A 672 16.86 -19.62 20.64
N LEU A 673 18.03 -19.32 21.22
CA LEU A 673 19.03 -20.34 21.58
C LEU A 673 18.89 -20.89 23.01
N ARG A 674 18.03 -20.29 23.85
CA ARG A 674 17.90 -20.63 25.26
C ARG A 674 16.79 -21.67 25.48
N GLN A 675 17.08 -22.94 25.19
CA GLN A 675 16.13 -24.05 25.34
C GLN A 675 15.56 -24.12 26.76
N THR A 676 14.25 -24.34 26.91
CA THR A 676 13.51 -24.37 28.19
C THR A 676 13.56 -23.09 29.03
N GLU A 677 14.27 -22.05 28.58
CA GLU A 677 14.32 -20.76 29.24
C GLU A 677 13.33 -19.78 28.62
N TRP A 678 13.00 -18.76 29.41
CA TRP A 678 12.09 -17.71 29.05
C TRP A 678 12.50 -16.41 29.73
N GLU A 679 11.99 -15.30 29.22
CA GLU A 679 12.13 -13.99 29.80
C GLU A 679 10.81 -13.22 29.71
N GLU A 680 10.73 -12.12 30.45
CA GLU A 680 9.58 -11.23 30.36
C GLU A 680 9.71 -10.34 29.12
N PHE A 681 8.84 -10.57 28.14
CA PHE A 681 8.74 -9.69 26.99
C PHE A 681 7.82 -8.53 27.29
N HIS A 682 8.40 -7.34 27.20
CA HIS A 682 7.67 -6.09 27.32
C HIS A 682 6.73 -5.94 26.12
N LEU A 683 5.43 -6.12 26.36
CA LEU A 683 4.42 -5.96 25.31
C LEU A 683 4.44 -4.50 24.81
N PRO A 684 4.11 -4.25 23.53
CA PRO A 684 3.78 -2.91 23.07
C PRO A 684 2.60 -2.35 23.88
N LYS A 685 2.62 -1.06 24.18
CA LYS A 685 1.55 -0.41 24.94
C LYS A 685 0.16 -0.51 24.30
N SER A 686 0.02 -0.90 23.05
CA SER A 686 -1.29 -1.26 22.48
C SER A 686 -1.79 -2.61 23.00
N LEU A 687 -0.92 -3.62 23.08
CA LEU A 687 -1.25 -4.98 23.54
C LEU A 687 -1.36 -5.10 25.05
N GLN A 688 -0.60 -4.31 25.82
CA GLN A 688 -0.75 -4.27 27.27
C GLN A 688 -2.21 -3.95 27.70
N LYS A 689 -2.97 -3.15 26.92
CA LYS A 689 -4.35 -2.67 27.32
C LYS A 689 -5.29 -3.82 27.33
N LEU A 690 -5.14 -4.61 26.28
CA LEU A 690 -5.96 -5.75 25.96
C LEU A 690 -5.56 -6.92 26.86
N GLN A 691 -4.27 -7.03 27.18
CA GLN A 691 -3.72 -8.08 28.02
C GLN A 691 -4.03 -7.89 29.51
N GLY A 692 -4.01 -6.64 30.01
CA GLY A 692 -4.00 -6.37 31.45
C GLY A 692 -2.68 -6.70 32.14
N ALA A 693 -1.60 -6.93 31.39
CA ALA A 693 -0.25 -7.14 31.89
C ALA A 693 0.77 -6.38 31.03
N THR A 694 1.81 -5.84 31.68
CA THR A 694 2.90 -5.09 31.01
C THR A 694 3.88 -6.03 30.30
N HIS A 695 4.01 -7.23 30.82
CA HIS A 695 4.88 -8.28 30.31
C HIS A 695 4.07 -9.55 30.07
N VAL A 696 4.53 -10.33 29.10
CA VAL A 696 4.13 -11.73 28.94
C VAL A 696 5.39 -12.58 28.85
N PRO A 697 5.33 -13.86 29.23
CA PRO A 697 6.43 -14.77 29.02
C PRO A 697 6.80 -14.85 27.54
N PHE A 698 8.09 -14.81 27.25
CA PHE A 698 8.66 -14.97 25.91
C PHE A 698 9.82 -15.95 25.97
N GLY A 699 9.74 -17.00 25.18
CA GLY A 699 10.72 -18.07 25.18
C GLY A 699 10.08 -19.43 25.03
N ASP A 700 10.79 -20.45 25.48
CA ASP A 700 10.41 -21.84 25.27
C ASP A 700 9.56 -22.36 26.44
N CYS A 701 8.29 -21.96 26.45
CA CYS A 701 7.29 -22.30 27.45
C CYS A 701 6.22 -23.26 26.92
N VAL A 702 5.42 -23.83 27.83
CA VAL A 702 4.24 -24.66 27.52
C VAL A 702 3.03 -24.16 28.30
N VAL A 703 1.82 -24.40 27.79
CA VAL A 703 0.57 -24.00 28.46
C VAL A 703 -0.02 -25.19 29.18
N SER A 704 -0.35 -25.03 30.46
CA SER A 704 -0.94 -26.05 31.31
C SER A 704 -2.37 -25.61 31.67
N THR A 705 -3.35 -26.37 31.19
CA THR A 705 -4.75 -26.27 31.59
C THR A 705 -5.02 -27.23 32.76
N PRO A 706 -6.17 -27.15 33.45
CA PRO A 706 -6.51 -28.11 34.50
C PRO A 706 -6.57 -29.55 34.01
N ASP A 707 -6.91 -29.75 32.74
CA ASP A 707 -7.21 -31.03 32.11
C ASP A 707 -6.15 -31.51 31.10
N SER A 708 -5.18 -30.68 30.70
CA SER A 708 -4.14 -31.06 29.74
C SER A 708 -2.94 -30.07 29.70
N CYS A 709 -1.99 -30.31 28.80
CA CYS A 709 -0.87 -29.42 28.54
C CYS A 709 -0.51 -29.41 27.04
N PHE A 710 -0.33 -28.22 26.47
CA PHE A 710 0.04 -28.06 25.06
C PHE A 710 1.26 -27.16 24.86
N GLY A 711 2.02 -27.47 23.80
CA GLY A 711 3.26 -26.78 23.42
C GLY A 711 3.24 -26.36 21.96
N ALA A 712 4.16 -25.46 21.60
CA ALA A 712 4.30 -24.95 20.25
C ALA A 712 5.66 -25.34 19.65
N GLU A 713 5.60 -25.95 18.47
CA GLU A 713 6.70 -26.20 17.56
C GLU A 713 6.47 -25.33 16.31
N THR A 714 7.52 -24.86 15.64
CA THR A 714 7.36 -23.98 14.47
C THR A 714 8.12 -24.52 13.26
N CYS A 715 7.39 -24.96 12.24
CA CYS A 715 7.90 -25.32 10.91
C CYS A 715 9.14 -26.24 10.96
N GLU A 716 10.30 -25.70 10.58
CA GLU A 716 11.62 -26.37 10.52
C GLU A 716 12.01 -27.09 11.82
N GLU A 717 11.51 -26.64 12.97
CA GLU A 717 11.81 -27.26 14.26
C GLU A 717 11.50 -28.77 14.30
N MET A 718 10.44 -29.21 13.62
CA MET A 718 10.05 -30.63 13.50
C MET A 718 11.11 -31.50 12.80
N TRP A 719 11.85 -30.90 11.87
CA TRP A 719 12.80 -31.60 10.99
C TRP A 719 14.17 -31.78 11.66
N SER A 720 14.39 -31.06 12.77
CA SER A 720 15.66 -31.10 13.48
C SER A 720 15.84 -32.43 14.25
N PRO A 721 17.07 -32.97 14.33
CA PRO A 721 17.32 -34.24 15.03
C PRO A 721 16.88 -34.24 16.50
N GLN A 722 16.88 -33.06 17.13
CA GLN A 722 16.42 -32.84 18.49
C GLN A 722 15.25 -31.85 18.47
N ALA A 723 14.18 -32.25 17.80
CA ALA A 723 12.96 -31.44 17.67
C ALA A 723 12.32 -31.12 19.03
N PRO A 724 11.76 -29.91 19.23
CA PRO A 724 11.18 -29.47 20.50
C PRO A 724 10.08 -30.39 21.06
N HIS A 725 9.30 -31.07 20.23
CA HIS A 725 8.29 -32.01 20.71
C HIS A 725 8.88 -33.15 21.56
N ILE A 726 10.14 -33.56 21.35
CA ILE A 726 10.75 -34.68 22.10
C ILE A 726 10.85 -34.34 23.60
N PRO A 727 11.57 -33.28 24.01
CA PRO A 727 11.61 -32.90 25.42
C PRO A 727 10.29 -32.37 25.96
N MET A 728 9.47 -31.68 25.16
CA MET A 728 8.12 -31.24 25.59
C MET A 728 7.26 -32.44 26.01
N THR A 729 7.22 -33.48 25.19
CA THR A 729 6.41 -34.68 25.50
C THR A 729 7.00 -35.47 26.67
N LEU A 730 8.32 -35.55 26.83
CA LEU A 730 8.94 -36.15 28.02
C LEU A 730 8.62 -35.36 29.31
N ASP A 731 8.40 -34.05 29.20
CA ASP A 731 7.94 -33.21 30.31
C ASP A 731 6.41 -33.22 30.48
N GLY A 732 5.69 -34.05 29.70
CA GLY A 732 4.26 -34.31 29.89
C GLY A 732 3.32 -33.50 29.00
N VAL A 733 3.82 -32.73 28.03
CA VAL A 733 2.97 -32.04 27.04
C VAL A 733 2.22 -33.06 26.19
N GLU A 734 0.89 -32.97 26.11
CA GLU A 734 0.00 -33.94 25.43
C GLU A 734 -0.34 -33.50 24.00
N ILE A 735 -0.38 -32.19 23.74
CA ILE A 735 -0.71 -31.62 22.42
C ILE A 735 0.44 -30.75 21.92
N ILE A 736 0.89 -31.00 20.68
CA ILE A 736 1.89 -30.18 19.99
C ILE A 736 1.20 -29.44 18.84
N THR A 737 1.36 -28.13 18.81
CA THR A 737 0.90 -27.29 17.71
C THR A 737 2.08 -26.94 16.82
N ASN A 738 1.94 -27.09 15.49
CA ASN A 738 2.94 -26.69 14.51
C ASN A 738 2.33 -25.69 13.52
N SER A 739 2.86 -24.46 13.55
CA SER A 739 2.58 -23.44 12.54
C SER A 739 3.69 -23.41 11.50
N SER A 740 3.33 -23.58 10.23
CA SER A 740 4.27 -23.73 9.13
C SER A 740 4.02 -22.74 8.00
N ALA A 741 5.11 -22.43 7.29
CA ALA A 741 5.12 -21.79 5.98
C ALA A 741 5.99 -22.65 5.05
N SER A 742 5.62 -23.93 4.93
CA SER A 742 6.32 -24.91 4.13
C SER A 742 5.84 -24.84 2.68
N HIS A 743 6.69 -24.34 1.78
CA HIS A 743 6.38 -24.34 0.35
C HIS A 743 6.32 -25.76 -0.21
N PHE A 744 5.57 -25.89 -1.30
CA PHE A 744 5.45 -27.09 -2.11
C PHE A 744 6.79 -27.49 -2.74
N SER A 745 7.11 -28.78 -2.65
CA SER A 745 8.02 -29.47 -3.57
C SER A 745 7.36 -30.82 -3.89
N LEU A 746 7.59 -31.35 -5.09
CA LEU A 746 7.00 -32.62 -5.54
C LEU A 746 7.26 -33.73 -4.51
N GLN A 747 6.22 -34.48 -4.17
CA GLN A 747 6.22 -35.61 -3.24
C GLN A 747 6.62 -35.27 -1.78
N LYS A 748 6.83 -33.99 -1.43
CA LYS A 748 7.26 -33.58 -0.09
C LYS A 748 6.21 -33.83 1.00
N LEU A 749 4.93 -33.92 0.63
CA LEU A 749 3.84 -34.19 1.57
C LEU A 749 4.03 -35.53 2.30
N ASP A 750 4.54 -36.56 1.62
CA ASP A 750 4.83 -37.86 2.22
C ASP A 750 5.87 -37.76 3.33
N VAL A 751 6.94 -36.99 3.11
CA VAL A 751 7.95 -36.75 4.14
C VAL A 751 7.35 -36.03 5.35
N ARG A 752 6.49 -35.03 5.11
CA ARG A 752 5.80 -34.28 6.16
C ARG A 752 4.89 -35.18 6.99
N LEU A 753 4.04 -35.97 6.35
CA LEU A 753 3.13 -36.93 7.00
C LEU A 753 3.91 -37.96 7.81
N LYS A 754 5.00 -38.52 7.26
CA LYS A 754 5.87 -39.47 7.97
C LYS A 754 6.52 -38.85 9.19
N LEU A 755 7.04 -37.63 9.11
CA LEU A 755 7.66 -36.98 10.27
C LEU A 755 6.66 -36.70 11.40
N ILE A 756 5.46 -36.21 11.07
CA ILE A 756 4.41 -35.97 12.06
C ILE A 756 3.90 -37.30 12.66
N GLY A 757 3.70 -38.30 11.80
CA GLY A 757 3.31 -39.64 12.21
C GLY A 757 4.34 -40.29 13.13
N GLU A 758 5.63 -40.23 12.80
CA GLU A 758 6.71 -40.77 13.63
C GLU A 758 6.89 -39.98 14.93
N ALA A 759 6.75 -38.65 14.90
CA ALA A 759 6.81 -37.81 16.11
C ALA A 759 5.75 -38.24 17.13
N THR A 760 4.50 -38.42 16.70
CA THR A 760 3.38 -38.82 17.57
C THR A 760 3.41 -40.32 17.90
N ARG A 761 3.86 -41.20 17.00
CA ARG A 761 4.03 -42.63 17.27
C ARG A 761 5.13 -42.89 18.28
N LYS A 762 6.26 -42.18 18.19
CA LYS A 762 7.40 -42.33 19.10
C LYS A 762 7.13 -41.72 20.47
N CYS A 763 6.52 -40.53 20.51
CA CYS A 763 6.36 -39.77 21.76
C CYS A 763 4.99 -39.98 22.44
N GLY A 764 3.99 -40.45 21.69
CA GLY A 764 2.57 -40.32 22.05
C GLY A 764 2.11 -38.87 22.01
N GLY A 765 0.81 -38.64 21.84
CA GLY A 765 0.19 -37.31 21.88
C GLY A 765 -0.50 -36.88 20.59
N VAL A 766 -1.11 -35.70 20.67
CA VAL A 766 -1.82 -35.05 19.58
C VAL A 766 -0.88 -34.07 18.88
N TYR A 767 -0.91 -34.03 17.55
CA TYR A 767 -0.13 -33.09 16.77
C TYR A 767 -1.03 -32.35 15.77
N VAL A 768 -1.07 -31.03 15.90
CA VAL A 768 -1.90 -30.14 15.10
C VAL A 768 -1.00 -29.34 14.17
N TYR A 769 -1.01 -29.67 12.88
CA TYR A 769 -0.21 -29.02 11.85
C TYR A 769 -1.06 -28.05 11.03
N SER A 770 -0.57 -26.83 10.85
CA SER A 770 -1.17 -25.78 10.00
C SER A 770 -0.11 -25.19 9.09
N ASN A 771 -0.48 -24.85 7.85
CA ASN A 771 0.42 -24.30 6.86
C ASN A 771 -0.24 -23.15 6.09
N VAL A 772 0.57 -22.24 5.56
CA VAL A 772 0.13 -21.26 4.56
C VAL A 772 -0.39 -21.99 3.32
N GLN A 773 -1.36 -21.40 2.63
CA GLN A 773 -1.89 -21.86 1.35
C GLN A 773 -1.85 -20.73 0.32
N GLY A 774 -1.52 -21.06 -0.93
CA GLY A 774 -1.50 -20.12 -2.05
C GLY A 774 -0.10 -19.63 -2.43
N GLY A 775 -0.03 -18.83 -3.49
CA GLY A 775 1.20 -18.23 -4.01
C GLY A 775 1.75 -17.10 -3.13
N ASP A 776 3.06 -16.91 -3.12
CA ASP A 776 3.73 -15.78 -2.43
C ASP A 776 3.75 -14.48 -3.24
N GLY A 777 3.31 -14.52 -4.50
CA GLY A 777 3.46 -13.42 -5.45
C GLY A 777 4.86 -13.34 -6.09
N GLU A 778 5.72 -14.34 -5.91
CA GLU A 778 7.02 -14.50 -6.58
C GLU A 778 7.17 -15.83 -7.34
N ARG A 779 7.32 -16.96 -6.63
CA ARG A 779 7.71 -18.24 -7.23
C ARG A 779 7.39 -19.46 -6.38
N LEU A 780 7.02 -19.24 -5.13
CA LEU A 780 6.67 -20.30 -4.21
C LEU A 780 5.15 -20.40 -4.15
N TYR A 781 4.69 -21.65 -4.20
CA TYR A 781 3.33 -21.99 -3.85
C TYR A 781 3.36 -22.73 -2.52
N PHE A 782 2.53 -22.33 -1.57
CA PHE A 782 2.35 -23.03 -0.31
C PHE A 782 1.15 -23.97 -0.41
N ASP A 783 1.37 -25.24 -0.09
CA ASP A 783 0.43 -26.35 -0.36
C ASP A 783 -0.53 -26.65 0.78
N GLY A 784 -0.75 -25.70 1.71
CA GLY A 784 -1.70 -25.87 2.80
C GLY A 784 -1.56 -27.24 3.49
N CYS A 785 -2.60 -28.06 3.38
CA CYS A 785 -2.66 -29.41 3.95
C CYS A 785 -2.51 -29.38 5.48
N ALA A 786 -3.45 -28.69 6.14
CA ALA A 786 -3.58 -28.71 7.59
C ALA A 786 -3.99 -30.12 8.04
N MET A 787 -3.40 -30.62 9.13
CA MET A 787 -3.53 -32.01 9.57
C MET A 787 -3.63 -32.12 11.09
N ILE A 788 -4.36 -33.12 11.56
CA ILE A 788 -4.42 -33.49 12.98
C ILE A 788 -4.08 -34.96 13.11
N PHE A 789 -3.10 -35.27 13.95
CA PHE A 789 -2.64 -36.63 14.26
C PHE A 789 -2.85 -36.94 15.74
N CYS A 790 -3.06 -38.21 16.07
CA CYS A 790 -2.98 -38.73 17.43
C CYS A 790 -2.24 -40.07 17.42
N ASN A 791 -1.19 -40.20 18.25
CA ASN A 791 -0.46 -41.46 18.47
C ASN A 791 0.01 -42.19 17.18
N GLY A 792 0.34 -41.45 16.12
CA GLY A 792 0.81 -41.98 14.85
C GLY A 792 -0.26 -42.15 13.76
N GLU A 793 -1.52 -41.83 14.07
CA GLU A 793 -2.66 -41.98 13.16
C GLU A 793 -3.23 -40.62 12.73
N VAL A 794 -3.69 -40.51 11.47
CA VAL A 794 -4.29 -39.29 10.92
C VAL A 794 -5.77 -39.23 11.32
N LEU A 795 -6.19 -38.11 11.90
CA LEU A 795 -7.59 -37.87 12.30
C LEU A 795 -8.29 -36.90 11.36
N ALA A 796 -7.56 -35.90 10.85
CA ALA A 796 -8.07 -34.92 9.90
C ALA A 796 -6.96 -34.43 8.95
N GLN A 797 -7.34 -34.11 7.71
CA GLN A 797 -6.46 -33.59 6.68
C GLN A 797 -7.27 -32.67 5.74
N SER A 798 -6.79 -31.44 5.49
CA SER A 798 -7.37 -30.52 4.51
C SER A 798 -6.85 -30.82 3.10
N PRO A 799 -7.47 -30.26 2.04
CA PRO A 799 -6.88 -30.31 0.70
C PRO A 799 -5.45 -29.73 0.68
N GLN A 800 -4.60 -30.27 -0.21
CA GLN A 800 -3.25 -29.76 -0.47
C GLN A 800 -3.26 -28.59 -1.46
N PHE A 801 -4.23 -28.56 -2.38
CA PHE A 801 -4.40 -27.49 -3.35
C PHE A 801 -5.85 -27.05 -3.34
N SER A 802 -6.09 -25.75 -3.22
CA SER A 802 -7.42 -25.19 -3.05
C SER A 802 -7.41 -23.73 -3.50
N LEU A 803 -8.54 -23.28 -4.06
CA LEU A 803 -8.78 -21.87 -4.41
C LEU A 803 -9.50 -21.12 -3.27
N ASN A 804 -9.73 -21.78 -2.14
CA ASN A 804 -10.26 -21.14 -0.95
C ASN A 804 -9.15 -20.32 -0.27
N ASP A 805 -9.48 -19.12 0.17
CA ASP A 805 -8.57 -18.30 0.98
C ASP A 805 -8.31 -18.92 2.36
N VAL A 806 -9.26 -19.72 2.87
CA VAL A 806 -9.22 -20.33 4.20
C VAL A 806 -9.79 -21.75 4.16
N ASP A 807 -8.99 -22.73 4.60
CA ASP A 807 -9.42 -24.11 4.84
C ASP A 807 -9.18 -24.48 6.32
N VAL A 808 -10.21 -25.01 6.99
CA VAL A 808 -10.18 -25.37 8.42
C VAL A 808 -10.54 -26.84 8.60
N VAL A 809 -9.77 -27.56 9.43
CA VAL A 809 -10.06 -28.94 9.84
C VAL A 809 -10.11 -29.06 11.35
N THR A 810 -10.97 -29.96 11.84
CA THR A 810 -11.20 -30.21 13.27
C THR A 810 -11.24 -31.72 13.54
N ALA A 811 -10.83 -32.12 14.74
CA ALA A 811 -10.98 -33.49 15.25
C ALA A 811 -11.26 -33.45 16.75
N THR A 812 -12.10 -34.38 17.21
CA THR A 812 -12.35 -34.67 18.63
C THR A 812 -11.41 -35.79 19.06
N VAL A 813 -10.62 -35.60 20.11
CA VAL A 813 -9.62 -36.56 20.58
C VAL A 813 -9.82 -36.87 22.06
N ASP A 814 -9.77 -38.15 22.43
CA ASP A 814 -9.74 -38.59 23.82
C ASP A 814 -8.31 -38.50 24.37
N LEU A 815 -8.09 -37.66 25.38
CA LEU A 815 -6.77 -37.48 25.99
C LEU A 815 -6.37 -38.67 26.88
N GLU A 816 -7.31 -39.49 27.35
CA GLU A 816 -6.98 -40.71 28.08
C GLU A 816 -6.33 -41.75 27.17
N GLU A 817 -6.66 -41.78 25.88
CA GLU A 817 -5.93 -42.61 24.90
C GLU A 817 -4.46 -42.20 24.80
N VAL A 818 -4.17 -40.90 24.83
CA VAL A 818 -2.78 -40.38 24.86
C VAL A 818 -2.06 -40.80 26.14
N ARG A 819 -2.71 -40.69 27.30
CA ARG A 819 -2.16 -41.07 28.60
C ARG A 819 -1.88 -42.57 28.67
N ALA A 820 -2.83 -43.39 28.22
CA ALA A 820 -2.70 -44.84 28.12
C ALA A 820 -1.57 -45.24 27.16
N TYR A 821 -1.48 -44.61 25.99
CA TYR A 821 -0.41 -44.86 25.01
C TYR A 821 0.99 -44.60 25.60
N ARG A 822 1.10 -43.60 26.47
CA ARG A 822 2.37 -43.19 27.11
C ARG A 822 2.79 -44.04 28.32
N SER A 823 2.02 -45.06 28.71
CA SER A 823 2.23 -45.88 29.91
C SER A 823 3.46 -46.79 29.89
N SER A 824 4.21 -46.87 28.78
CA SER A 824 5.38 -47.76 28.68
C SER A 824 6.48 -47.43 29.71
N MET A 825 6.99 -48.45 30.39
CA MET A 825 7.98 -48.32 31.47
C MET A 825 9.28 -47.64 31.02
N SER A 826 9.75 -47.97 29.81
CA SER A 826 10.97 -47.37 29.24
C SER A 826 10.84 -45.88 29.01
N ARG A 827 9.66 -45.42 28.60
CA ARG A 827 9.35 -43.99 28.45
C ARG A 827 9.25 -43.32 29.82
N ALA A 828 8.54 -43.92 30.77
CA ALA A 828 8.40 -43.39 32.12
C ALA A 828 9.76 -43.15 32.80
N LEU A 829 10.71 -44.09 32.65
CA LEU A 829 12.07 -43.93 33.15
C LEU A 829 12.81 -42.75 32.48
N GLN A 830 12.64 -42.55 31.18
CA GLN A 830 13.24 -41.41 30.46
C GLN A 830 12.61 -40.08 30.88
N ALA A 831 11.29 -40.01 31.02
CA ALA A 831 10.58 -38.84 31.51
C ALA A 831 11.03 -38.46 32.94
N ALA A 832 11.18 -39.45 33.82
CA ALA A 832 11.68 -39.26 35.20
C ALA A 832 13.15 -38.80 35.26
N ARG A 833 13.98 -39.20 34.28
CA ARG A 833 15.38 -38.79 34.16
C ARG A 833 15.57 -37.47 33.40
N SER A 834 14.54 -36.96 32.73
CA SER A 834 14.64 -35.73 31.94
C SER A 834 14.96 -34.54 32.84
N THR A 835 16.07 -33.86 32.55
CA THR A 835 16.48 -32.62 33.21
C THR A 835 15.93 -31.38 32.52
N GLN A 836 15.36 -31.52 31.31
CA GLN A 836 14.73 -30.44 30.57
C GLN A 836 13.30 -30.26 31.08
N LYS A 837 13.08 -29.17 31.83
CA LYS A 837 11.81 -28.83 32.47
C LYS A 837 11.30 -27.52 31.89
N TYR A 838 10.08 -27.54 31.38
CA TYR A 838 9.49 -26.37 30.74
C TYR A 838 8.82 -25.47 31.76
N HIS A 839 8.91 -24.16 31.54
CA HIS A 839 8.08 -23.22 32.28
C HIS A 839 6.61 -23.38 31.83
N ARG A 840 5.75 -23.76 32.78
CA ARG A 840 4.33 -24.03 32.53
C ARG A 840 3.48 -22.81 32.84
N ILE A 841 2.85 -22.24 31.82
CA ILE A 841 1.87 -21.17 31.97
C ILE A 841 0.56 -21.78 32.43
N GLN A 842 0.23 -21.58 33.70
CA GLN A 842 -0.99 -22.11 34.30
C GLN A 842 -2.20 -21.29 33.85
N THR A 843 -3.23 -21.97 33.36
CA THR A 843 -4.49 -21.35 32.93
C THR A 843 -5.67 -21.93 33.69
N SER A 844 -6.72 -21.13 33.86
CA SER A 844 -7.93 -21.54 34.57
C SER A 844 -9.02 -22.12 33.67
N PHE A 845 -8.80 -22.21 32.36
CA PHE A 845 -9.77 -22.80 31.43
C PHE A 845 -9.41 -24.25 31.13
N GLU A 846 -10.44 -25.07 30.96
CA GLU A 846 -10.34 -26.46 30.50
C GLU A 846 -10.53 -26.51 28.98
N MET A 847 -9.84 -27.44 28.32
CA MET A 847 -10.05 -27.73 26.90
C MET A 847 -11.25 -28.66 26.68
N SER A 848 -11.57 -29.51 27.66
CA SER A 848 -12.71 -30.42 27.70
C SER A 848 -13.50 -30.18 29.01
N PRO A 849 -14.49 -29.26 29.02
CA PRO A 849 -15.37 -29.07 30.16
C PRO A 849 -16.19 -30.33 30.47
N ASP A 850 -16.58 -30.54 31.73
CA ASP A 850 -17.40 -31.68 32.18
C ASP A 850 -18.69 -31.91 31.35
N GLU A 851 -19.26 -30.85 30.77
CA GLU A 851 -20.44 -30.93 29.91
C GLU A 851 -20.18 -31.76 28.64
N ASP A 852 -18.95 -31.73 28.12
CA ASP A 852 -18.56 -32.45 26.91
C ASP A 852 -18.43 -33.96 27.17
N ASP A 853 -18.01 -34.37 28.37
CA ASP A 853 -17.96 -35.78 28.80
C ASP A 853 -19.35 -36.39 28.96
N MET A 854 -20.37 -35.55 29.18
CA MET A 854 -21.77 -35.95 29.32
C MET A 854 -22.52 -36.01 27.98
N ASP A 855 -21.94 -35.48 26.90
CA ASP A 855 -22.52 -35.49 25.55
C ASP A 855 -22.23 -36.81 24.83
N LEU A 856 -23.14 -37.77 24.94
CA LEU A 856 -23.05 -39.08 24.28
C LEU A 856 -23.05 -39.03 22.74
N TYR A 857 -23.34 -37.87 22.13
CA TYR A 857 -23.24 -37.67 20.69
C TYR A 857 -21.85 -37.18 20.26
N ARG A 858 -21.06 -36.64 21.19
CA ARG A 858 -19.65 -36.31 20.94
C ARG A 858 -18.82 -37.58 21.02
N ARG A 859 -18.13 -37.91 19.94
CA ARG A 859 -17.33 -39.13 19.82
C ARG A 859 -15.92 -38.81 19.36
N PRO A 860 -14.91 -39.57 19.80
CA PRO A 860 -13.57 -39.49 19.22
C PRO A 860 -13.64 -39.64 17.70
N THR A 861 -12.90 -38.80 16.99
CA THR A 861 -12.83 -38.84 15.53
C THR A 861 -12.12 -40.12 15.11
N LEU A 862 -12.72 -40.86 14.19
CA LEU A 862 -12.13 -42.08 13.66
C LEU A 862 -10.86 -41.76 12.86
N THR A 863 -9.90 -42.68 12.93
CA THR A 863 -8.71 -42.62 12.10
C THR A 863 -9.08 -42.72 10.62
N ARG A 864 -8.25 -42.09 9.77
CA ARG A 864 -8.41 -42.12 8.32
C ARG A 864 -7.07 -42.36 7.65
N GLU A 865 -7.13 -42.85 6.41
CA GLU A 865 -5.95 -42.92 5.57
C GLU A 865 -5.54 -41.52 5.09
N ALA A 866 -4.24 -41.29 4.99
CA ALA A 866 -3.71 -40.06 4.42
C ALA A 866 -3.98 -40.02 2.91
N ARG A 867 -4.51 -38.89 2.43
CA ARG A 867 -4.73 -38.65 1.01
C ARG A 867 -3.45 -38.10 0.38
N PHE A 868 -3.06 -38.72 -0.72
CA PHE A 868 -1.93 -38.31 -1.56
C PHE A 868 -2.40 -38.02 -2.98
N HIS A 869 -1.63 -37.18 -3.66
CA HIS A 869 -1.73 -36.95 -5.09
C HIS A 869 -0.61 -37.69 -5.80
N SER A 870 -0.88 -38.15 -7.03
CA SER A 870 0.20 -38.60 -7.91
C SER A 870 1.09 -37.42 -8.31
N VAL A 871 2.29 -37.68 -8.84
CA VAL A 871 3.20 -36.60 -9.30
C VAL A 871 2.54 -35.72 -10.36
N GLU A 872 1.79 -36.36 -11.26
CA GLU A 872 1.08 -35.72 -12.36
C GLU A 872 -0.07 -34.84 -11.84
N GLU A 873 -0.81 -35.31 -10.84
CA GLU A 873 -1.84 -34.54 -10.14
C GLU A 873 -1.24 -33.35 -9.39
N GLU A 874 -0.14 -33.55 -8.65
CA GLU A 874 0.54 -32.46 -7.94
C GLU A 874 1.01 -31.36 -8.90
N VAL A 875 1.60 -31.73 -10.04
CA VAL A 875 2.00 -30.76 -11.09
C VAL A 875 0.78 -29.99 -11.60
N ALA A 876 -0.30 -30.69 -11.93
CA ALA A 876 -1.50 -30.07 -12.48
C ALA A 876 -2.11 -29.06 -11.50
N LEU A 877 -2.34 -29.50 -10.25
CA LEU A 877 -3.02 -28.72 -9.23
C LEU A 877 -2.17 -27.56 -8.72
N CYS A 878 -0.88 -27.79 -8.48
CA CYS A 878 0.04 -26.74 -8.01
C CYS A 878 0.17 -25.63 -9.06
N ALA A 879 0.46 -25.99 -10.32
CA ALA A 879 0.57 -25.00 -11.39
C ALA A 879 -0.77 -24.28 -11.62
N GLY A 880 -1.89 -24.99 -11.54
CA GLY A 880 -3.23 -24.42 -11.67
C GLY A 880 -3.54 -23.37 -10.60
N CYS A 881 -3.36 -23.71 -9.32
CA CYS A 881 -3.57 -22.77 -8.22
C CYS A 881 -2.58 -21.59 -8.26
N TYR A 882 -1.31 -21.84 -8.57
CA TYR A 882 -0.29 -20.79 -8.71
C TYR A 882 -0.64 -19.78 -9.80
N LEU A 883 -1.04 -20.26 -10.98
CA LEU A 883 -1.48 -19.40 -12.09
C LEU A 883 -2.78 -18.65 -11.75
N TRP A 884 -3.69 -19.26 -10.97
CA TRP A 884 -4.87 -18.53 -10.51
C TRP A 884 -4.49 -17.37 -9.58
N ASP A 885 -3.66 -17.63 -8.57
CA ASP A 885 -3.21 -16.61 -7.62
C ASP A 885 -2.50 -15.46 -8.32
N TYR A 886 -1.60 -15.77 -9.26
CA TYR A 886 -0.90 -14.77 -10.05
C TYR A 886 -1.88 -13.90 -10.85
N LEU A 887 -2.86 -14.51 -11.51
CA LEU A 887 -3.85 -13.79 -12.30
C LEU A 887 -4.77 -12.94 -11.41
N ALA A 888 -5.25 -13.52 -10.31
CA ALA A 888 -6.14 -12.87 -9.35
C ALA A 888 -5.48 -11.64 -8.70
N ARG A 889 -4.19 -11.75 -8.34
CA ARG A 889 -3.45 -10.71 -7.59
C ARG A 889 -2.78 -9.67 -8.49
N SER A 890 -2.23 -10.08 -9.65
CA SER A 890 -1.64 -9.13 -10.62
C SER A 890 -2.69 -8.25 -11.31
N LYS A 891 -3.96 -8.70 -11.31
CA LYS A 891 -5.06 -8.07 -12.05
C LYS A 891 -4.83 -8.03 -13.57
N SER A 892 -3.94 -8.88 -14.08
CA SER A 892 -3.70 -9.03 -15.52
C SER A 892 -4.93 -9.59 -16.25
N ALA A 893 -5.03 -9.34 -17.55
CA ALA A 893 -6.19 -9.75 -18.35
C ALA A 893 -6.23 -11.27 -18.62
N GLY A 894 -5.07 -11.91 -18.52
CA GLY A 894 -4.87 -13.32 -18.87
C GLY A 894 -3.40 -13.61 -19.16
N TYR A 895 -3.18 -14.64 -19.96
CA TYR A 895 -1.90 -15.20 -20.34
C TYR A 895 -1.72 -15.20 -21.85
N LEU A 896 -0.47 -15.00 -22.29
CA LEU A 896 0.00 -15.31 -23.63
C LEU A 896 1.09 -16.39 -23.55
N ALA A 897 0.93 -17.47 -24.32
CA ALA A 897 1.91 -18.54 -24.40
C ALA A 897 2.36 -18.77 -25.85
N PRO A 898 3.66 -18.64 -26.16
CA PRO A 898 4.23 -19.12 -27.41
C PRO A 898 4.09 -20.65 -27.51
N LEU A 899 3.17 -21.12 -28.37
CA LEU A 899 2.86 -22.54 -28.50
C LEU A 899 3.59 -23.10 -29.72
N SER A 900 4.65 -23.88 -29.48
CA SER A 900 5.57 -24.37 -30.52
C SER A 900 5.14 -25.69 -31.17
N GLY A 901 4.19 -26.42 -30.59
CA GLY A 901 3.93 -27.81 -30.97
C GLY A 901 4.89 -28.83 -30.33
N GLY A 902 5.80 -28.37 -29.47
CA GLY A 902 6.66 -29.18 -28.60
C GLY A 902 6.10 -29.37 -27.19
N LEU A 903 6.64 -30.36 -26.48
CA LEU A 903 6.15 -30.85 -25.19
C LEU A 903 6.09 -29.77 -24.10
N ASP A 904 7.09 -28.89 -23.98
CA ASP A 904 7.16 -27.94 -22.85
C ASP A 904 6.12 -26.82 -22.98
N SER A 905 5.97 -26.27 -24.19
CA SER A 905 4.91 -25.29 -24.47
C SER A 905 3.51 -25.91 -24.34
N CYS A 906 3.37 -27.20 -24.69
CA CYS A 906 2.16 -27.97 -24.43
C CYS A 906 1.87 -28.04 -22.92
N ALA A 907 2.83 -28.50 -22.10
CA ALA A 907 2.66 -28.56 -20.65
C ALA A 907 2.32 -27.21 -20.02
N THR A 908 2.99 -26.13 -20.45
CA THR A 908 2.70 -24.76 -20.00
C THR A 908 1.24 -24.38 -20.24
N THR A 909 0.72 -24.63 -21.45
CA THR A 909 -0.67 -24.31 -21.79
C THR A 909 -1.68 -25.24 -21.11
N VAL A 910 -1.35 -26.53 -20.95
CA VAL A 910 -2.19 -27.50 -20.22
C VAL A 910 -2.27 -27.15 -18.72
N SER A 911 -1.21 -26.58 -18.13
CA SER A 911 -1.26 -26.03 -16.76
C SER A 911 -2.27 -24.88 -16.63
N VAL A 912 -2.35 -23.97 -17.61
CA VAL A 912 -3.38 -22.91 -17.63
C VAL A 912 -4.78 -23.52 -17.81
N PHE A 913 -4.91 -24.59 -18.60
CA PHE A 913 -6.19 -25.29 -18.69
C PHE A 913 -6.59 -25.98 -17.38
N SER A 914 -5.63 -26.54 -16.64
CA SER A 914 -5.86 -27.07 -15.28
C SER A 914 -6.36 -25.98 -14.33
N MET A 915 -5.77 -24.78 -14.36
CA MET A 915 -6.30 -23.60 -13.64
C MET A 915 -7.77 -23.35 -14.01
N CYS A 916 -8.12 -23.36 -15.30
CA CYS A 916 -9.49 -23.12 -15.73
C CYS A 916 -10.46 -24.19 -15.18
N ARG A 917 -10.06 -25.46 -15.13
CA ARG A 917 -10.88 -26.53 -14.52
C ARG A 917 -11.12 -26.28 -13.04
N LEU A 918 -10.09 -25.87 -12.29
CA LEU A 918 -10.22 -25.56 -10.86
C LEU A 918 -11.16 -24.37 -10.61
N VAL A 919 -11.05 -23.32 -11.41
CA VAL A 919 -11.93 -22.14 -11.30
C VAL A 919 -13.39 -22.50 -11.58
N ILE A 920 -13.66 -23.32 -12.59
CA ILE A 920 -15.02 -23.76 -12.91
C ILE A 920 -15.59 -24.67 -11.82
N SER A 921 -14.77 -25.56 -11.23
CA SER A 921 -15.18 -26.33 -10.05
C SER A 921 -15.57 -25.39 -8.91
N ALA A 922 -14.72 -24.40 -8.58
CA ALA A 922 -14.99 -23.46 -7.50
C ALA A 922 -16.23 -22.58 -7.77
N ILE A 923 -16.51 -22.20 -9.02
CA ILE A 923 -17.75 -21.50 -9.39
C ILE A 923 -18.97 -22.42 -9.18
N THR A 924 -18.84 -23.70 -9.54
CA THR A 924 -19.92 -24.69 -9.35
C THR A 924 -20.20 -24.93 -7.87
N ASP A 925 -19.15 -24.89 -7.04
CA ASP A 925 -19.21 -24.98 -5.58
C ASP A 925 -19.63 -23.64 -4.91
N ASP A 926 -20.08 -22.65 -5.68
CA ASP A 926 -20.55 -21.33 -5.23
C ASP A 926 -19.52 -20.53 -4.41
N ASN A 927 -18.23 -20.69 -4.73
CA ASN A 927 -17.15 -19.93 -4.08
C ASN A 927 -17.23 -18.43 -4.49
N GLN A 928 -17.72 -17.60 -3.57
CA GLN A 928 -17.96 -16.18 -3.81
C GLN A 928 -16.70 -15.38 -4.12
N THR A 929 -15.55 -15.73 -3.52
CA THR A 929 -14.26 -15.04 -3.78
C THR A 929 -13.81 -15.27 -5.22
N VAL A 930 -13.90 -16.51 -5.69
CA VAL A 930 -13.56 -16.87 -7.08
C VAL A 930 -14.53 -16.21 -8.05
N ILE A 931 -15.84 -16.26 -7.77
CA ILE A 931 -16.88 -15.63 -8.60
C ILE A 931 -16.64 -14.11 -8.71
N ALA A 932 -16.34 -13.43 -7.60
CA ALA A 932 -16.05 -12.00 -7.59
C ALA A 932 -14.81 -11.67 -8.44
N THR A 933 -13.78 -12.50 -8.38
CA THR A 933 -12.55 -12.33 -9.18
C THR A 933 -12.82 -12.51 -10.66
N VAL A 934 -13.59 -13.53 -11.05
CA VAL A 934 -13.98 -13.76 -12.45
C VAL A 934 -14.86 -12.62 -12.98
N LYS A 935 -15.83 -12.13 -12.20
CA LYS A 935 -16.65 -10.97 -12.57
C LYS A 935 -15.82 -9.70 -12.73
N ARG A 936 -14.82 -9.49 -11.87
CA ARG A 936 -13.87 -8.38 -12.03
C ARG A 936 -13.11 -8.46 -13.36
N MET A 937 -12.68 -9.65 -13.77
CA MET A 937 -11.90 -9.84 -14.99
C MET A 937 -12.72 -9.66 -16.28
N PHE A 938 -14.00 -10.04 -16.27
CA PHE A 938 -14.83 -10.05 -17.48
C PHE A 938 -16.03 -9.09 -17.44
N GLY A 939 -16.15 -8.26 -16.40
CA GLY A 939 -17.24 -7.31 -16.23
C GLY A 939 -18.61 -8.00 -16.20
N ASP A 940 -19.54 -7.47 -16.99
CA ASP A 940 -20.92 -7.96 -17.08
C ASP A 940 -21.07 -9.22 -17.95
N ALA A 941 -19.98 -9.78 -18.48
CA ALA A 941 -20.05 -11.01 -19.26
C ALA A 941 -20.57 -12.18 -18.40
N PRO A 942 -21.42 -13.07 -18.95
CA PRO A 942 -21.87 -14.25 -18.22
C PRO A 942 -20.69 -15.07 -17.69
N LEU A 943 -20.85 -15.61 -16.48
CA LEU A 943 -19.89 -16.51 -15.88
C LEU A 943 -19.66 -17.70 -16.84
N PRO A 944 -18.40 -18.10 -17.07
CA PRO A 944 -18.10 -19.24 -17.92
C PRO A 944 -18.66 -20.51 -17.29
N LYS A 945 -19.25 -21.38 -18.11
CA LYS A 945 -19.84 -22.65 -17.67
C LYS A 945 -18.89 -23.83 -17.86
N THR A 946 -17.93 -23.69 -18.77
CA THR A 946 -16.96 -24.74 -19.09
C THR A 946 -15.52 -24.24 -18.97
N PRO A 947 -14.55 -25.13 -18.69
CA PRO A 947 -13.15 -24.76 -18.67
C PRO A 947 -12.68 -24.14 -20.00
N GLN A 948 -13.22 -24.59 -21.13
CA GLN A 948 -12.92 -24.09 -22.46
C GLN A 948 -13.41 -22.65 -22.67
N GLU A 949 -14.62 -22.32 -22.19
CA GLU A 949 -15.14 -20.95 -22.25
C GLU A 949 -14.28 -19.98 -21.43
N LEU A 950 -13.83 -20.41 -20.25
CA LEU A 950 -12.90 -19.62 -19.43
C LEU A 950 -11.53 -19.51 -20.12
N CYS A 951 -10.98 -20.63 -20.59
CA CYS A 951 -9.69 -20.70 -21.29
C CYS A 951 -9.66 -19.79 -22.51
N ASN A 952 -10.75 -19.68 -23.27
CA ASN A 952 -10.84 -18.77 -24.41
C ASN A 952 -10.64 -17.30 -24.03
N ARG A 953 -11.08 -16.91 -22.83
CA ARG A 953 -10.97 -15.54 -22.34
C ARG A 953 -9.61 -15.27 -21.70
N VAL A 954 -9.03 -16.24 -21.01
CA VAL A 954 -7.78 -16.06 -20.25
C VAL A 954 -6.53 -16.47 -21.00
N LEU A 955 -6.56 -17.44 -21.92
CA LEU A 955 -5.37 -17.97 -22.57
C LEU A 955 -5.34 -17.62 -24.06
N HIS A 956 -4.26 -16.98 -24.45
CA HIS A 956 -3.92 -16.67 -25.84
C HIS A 956 -2.69 -17.47 -26.22
N THR A 957 -2.77 -18.24 -27.30
CA THR A 957 -1.65 -19.03 -27.80
C THR A 957 -1.21 -18.50 -29.15
N ILE A 958 0.11 -18.46 -29.38
CA ILE A 958 0.67 -17.99 -30.64
C ILE A 958 1.72 -18.97 -31.17
N TYR A 959 1.49 -19.48 -32.37
CA TYR A 959 2.47 -20.26 -33.13
C TYR A 959 3.21 -19.33 -34.09
N MET A 960 4.54 -19.31 -34.00
CA MET A 960 5.43 -18.43 -34.77
C MET A 960 6.40 -19.26 -35.61
N GLY A 961 5.93 -19.66 -36.78
CA GLY A 961 6.65 -20.53 -37.71
C GLY A 961 7.58 -19.78 -38.65
N MET A 962 8.40 -20.54 -39.36
CA MET A 962 9.13 -20.13 -40.55
C MET A 962 8.63 -20.97 -41.72
N SER A 963 8.20 -20.32 -42.81
CA SER A 963 7.49 -20.97 -43.91
C SER A 963 8.22 -22.15 -44.57
N LYS A 964 9.56 -22.17 -44.50
CA LYS A 964 10.41 -23.22 -45.09
C LYS A 964 11.06 -24.16 -44.07
N GLN A 965 11.14 -23.77 -42.80
CA GLN A 965 11.88 -24.51 -41.77
C GLN A 965 10.96 -25.19 -40.75
N SER A 966 9.78 -24.62 -40.49
CA SER A 966 8.81 -25.19 -39.56
C SER A 966 7.98 -26.29 -40.24
N SER A 967 7.81 -27.41 -39.55
CA SER A 967 7.07 -28.56 -40.09
C SER A 967 5.55 -28.31 -40.09
N HIS A 968 4.85 -29.00 -40.99
CA HIS A 968 3.38 -28.98 -41.01
C HIS A 968 2.83 -29.60 -39.70
N GLU A 969 3.53 -30.60 -39.18
CA GLU A 969 3.19 -31.38 -38.01
C GLU A 969 3.23 -30.53 -36.72
N THR A 970 4.29 -29.74 -36.47
CA THR A 970 4.36 -28.88 -35.26
C THR A 970 3.26 -27.82 -35.28
N ARG A 971 3.02 -27.21 -36.45
CA ARG A 971 1.97 -26.21 -36.67
C ARG A 971 0.57 -26.80 -36.43
N GLN A 972 0.31 -28.00 -36.95
CA GLN A 972 -0.97 -28.66 -36.80
C GLN A 972 -1.23 -29.08 -35.35
N ARG A 973 -0.23 -29.66 -34.66
CA ARG A 973 -0.32 -30.00 -33.22
C ARG A 973 -0.67 -28.79 -32.35
N ALA A 974 0.00 -27.65 -32.57
CA ALA A 974 -0.28 -26.42 -31.82
C ALA A 974 -1.73 -25.95 -31.99
N LYS A 975 -2.25 -26.02 -33.22
CA LYS A 975 -3.64 -25.67 -33.54
C LYS A 975 -4.62 -26.62 -32.88
N ASP A 976 -4.40 -27.93 -32.97
CA ASP A 976 -5.30 -28.95 -32.43
C ASP A 976 -5.37 -28.89 -30.90
N LEU A 977 -4.24 -28.69 -30.24
CA LEU A 977 -4.22 -28.49 -28.78
C LEU A 977 -4.97 -27.23 -28.38
N SER A 978 -4.77 -26.11 -29.09
CA SER A 978 -5.51 -24.88 -28.78
C SER A 978 -7.02 -25.05 -28.97
N GLN A 979 -7.45 -25.83 -29.96
CA GLN A 979 -8.87 -26.14 -30.18
C GLN A 979 -9.42 -27.02 -29.05
N ALA A 980 -8.68 -28.04 -28.61
CA ALA A 980 -9.10 -28.91 -27.51
C ALA A 980 -9.24 -28.15 -26.18
N MET A 981 -8.32 -27.23 -25.86
CA MET A 981 -8.37 -26.40 -24.65
C MET A 981 -9.36 -25.24 -24.76
N GLY A 982 -9.71 -24.80 -25.98
CA GLY A 982 -10.54 -23.62 -26.24
C GLY A 982 -9.79 -22.29 -26.19
N SER A 983 -8.46 -22.26 -26.16
CA SER A 983 -7.67 -21.01 -26.13
C SER A 983 -7.80 -20.21 -27.43
N TYR A 984 -7.59 -18.90 -27.34
CA TYR A 984 -7.54 -18.04 -28.53
C TYR A 984 -6.21 -18.20 -29.26
N HIS A 985 -6.23 -18.81 -30.45
CA HIS A 985 -5.03 -19.17 -31.20
C HIS A 985 -4.70 -18.19 -32.31
N ILE A 986 -3.41 -17.87 -32.45
CA ILE A 986 -2.86 -17.13 -33.58
C ILE A 986 -1.77 -17.98 -34.21
N ASN A 987 -1.82 -18.11 -35.54
CA ASN A 987 -0.80 -18.79 -36.31
C ASN A 987 -0.22 -17.78 -37.31
N LEU A 988 1.09 -17.54 -37.24
CA LEU A 988 1.79 -16.62 -38.12
C LEU A 988 3.18 -17.14 -38.53
N ASP A 989 3.72 -16.53 -39.57
CA ASP A 989 5.07 -16.74 -40.07
C ASP A 989 5.94 -15.51 -39.78
N ILE A 990 7.13 -15.71 -39.21
CA ILE A 990 8.08 -14.63 -38.86
C ILE A 990 9.11 -14.34 -39.97
N ASP A 991 8.98 -14.97 -41.14
CA ASP A 991 9.93 -14.90 -42.25
C ASP A 991 10.33 -13.46 -42.62
N SER A 992 9.37 -12.54 -42.70
CA SER A 992 9.62 -11.14 -43.08
C SER A 992 10.50 -10.41 -42.07
N VAL A 993 10.23 -10.60 -40.77
CA VAL A 993 10.98 -9.97 -39.68
C VAL A 993 12.37 -10.61 -39.55
N TYR A 994 12.45 -11.93 -39.70
CA TYR A 994 13.72 -12.66 -39.74
C TYR A 994 14.62 -12.18 -40.88
N GLN A 995 14.09 -12.08 -42.11
CA GLN A 995 14.87 -11.63 -43.25
C GLN A 995 15.31 -10.17 -43.12
N ALA A 996 14.44 -9.28 -42.62
CA ALA A 996 14.81 -7.90 -42.37
C ALA A 996 16.02 -7.78 -41.42
N GLN A 997 16.04 -8.60 -40.35
CA GLN A 997 17.15 -8.61 -39.40
C GLN A 997 18.42 -9.24 -40.00
N LYS A 998 18.29 -10.32 -40.77
CA LYS A 998 19.42 -10.93 -41.49
C LYS A 998 20.03 -9.97 -42.51
N ASP A 999 19.21 -9.30 -43.31
CA ASP A 999 19.62 -8.35 -44.34
C ASP A 999 20.27 -7.11 -43.74
N LEU A 1000 19.85 -6.67 -42.54
CA LEU A 1000 20.52 -5.60 -41.82
C LEU A 1000 21.97 -5.97 -41.47
N VAL A 1001 22.21 -7.18 -40.97
CA VAL A 1001 23.59 -7.67 -40.69
C VAL A 1001 24.40 -7.77 -41.98
N LYS A 1002 23.80 -8.35 -43.03
CA LYS A 1002 24.44 -8.51 -44.34
C LYS A 1002 24.84 -7.18 -44.97
N SER A 1003 23.93 -6.21 -44.98
CA SER A 1003 24.19 -4.88 -45.55
C SER A 1003 25.19 -4.07 -44.72
N SER A 1004 25.16 -4.20 -43.39
CA SER A 1004 26.05 -3.45 -42.50
C SER A 1004 27.49 -3.98 -42.49
N LEU A 1005 27.66 -5.30 -42.63
CA LEU A 1005 28.98 -5.95 -42.53
C LEU A 1005 29.53 -6.45 -43.88
N GLY A 1006 28.72 -6.44 -44.94
CA GLY A 1006 29.08 -7.01 -46.24
C GLY A 1006 29.25 -8.54 -46.21
N PHE A 1007 28.69 -9.22 -45.21
CA PHE A 1007 28.89 -10.65 -44.95
C PHE A 1007 27.54 -11.40 -44.86
N ASP A 1008 27.36 -12.43 -45.68
CA ASP A 1008 26.14 -13.23 -45.72
C ASP A 1008 26.31 -14.54 -44.95
N ALA A 1009 25.80 -14.58 -43.72
CA ALA A 1009 25.87 -15.74 -42.86
C ALA A 1009 25.00 -16.90 -43.39
N LYS A 1010 25.54 -18.12 -43.29
CA LYS A 1010 24.89 -19.36 -43.74
C LYS A 1010 24.62 -20.33 -42.60
N PHE A 1011 23.59 -21.18 -42.76
CA PHE A 1011 23.39 -22.30 -41.81
C PHE A 1011 24.51 -23.33 -41.95
N LYS A 1012 24.71 -24.14 -40.92
CA LYS A 1012 25.73 -25.21 -40.94
C LYS A 1012 25.48 -26.22 -42.06
N VAL A 1013 24.23 -26.60 -42.30
CA VAL A 1013 23.81 -27.47 -43.41
C VAL A 1013 24.09 -26.86 -44.80
N GLU A 1014 24.30 -25.55 -44.88
CA GLU A 1014 24.64 -24.80 -46.11
C GLU A 1014 26.15 -24.48 -46.20
N GLY A 1015 26.96 -25.03 -45.29
CA GLY A 1015 28.42 -24.82 -45.23
C GLY A 1015 28.88 -23.61 -44.40
N GLY A 1016 28.01 -23.01 -43.58
CA GLY A 1016 28.38 -21.93 -42.65
C GLY A 1016 29.16 -22.41 -41.42
N THR A 1017 29.88 -21.51 -40.77
CA THR A 1017 30.57 -21.80 -39.51
C THR A 1017 29.60 -21.94 -38.32
N GLU A 1018 30.04 -22.53 -37.20
CA GLU A 1018 29.24 -22.63 -35.97
C GLU A 1018 28.72 -21.26 -35.48
N SER A 1019 29.52 -20.19 -35.64
CA SER A 1019 29.11 -18.84 -35.23
C SER A 1019 28.02 -18.27 -36.12
N GLU A 1020 28.09 -18.51 -37.43
CA GLU A 1020 27.04 -18.12 -38.37
C GLU A 1020 25.74 -18.86 -38.08
N ASN A 1021 25.83 -20.18 -37.89
CA ASN A 1021 24.70 -21.04 -37.59
C ASN A 1021 23.97 -20.57 -36.32
N LEU A 1022 24.71 -20.37 -35.23
CA LEU A 1022 24.16 -19.87 -33.97
C LEU A 1022 23.57 -18.45 -34.11
N MET A 1023 24.18 -17.58 -34.91
CA MET A 1023 23.62 -16.24 -35.15
C MET A 1023 22.23 -16.33 -35.79
N LEU A 1024 22.08 -17.13 -36.85
CA LEU A 1024 20.81 -17.27 -37.58
C LEU A 1024 19.72 -17.90 -36.70
N GLN A 1025 20.05 -18.93 -35.91
CA GLN A 1025 19.12 -19.52 -34.95
C GLN A 1025 18.70 -18.51 -33.86
N ASN A 1026 19.66 -17.74 -33.32
CA ASN A 1026 19.38 -16.73 -32.30
C ASN A 1026 18.50 -15.59 -32.80
N ILE A 1027 18.61 -15.18 -34.07
CA ILE A 1027 17.71 -14.17 -34.65
C ILE A 1027 16.26 -14.68 -34.61
N GLN A 1028 16.02 -15.91 -35.08
CA GLN A 1028 14.67 -16.50 -35.04
C GLN A 1028 14.13 -16.55 -33.60
N ALA A 1029 14.92 -17.05 -32.67
CA ALA A 1029 14.51 -17.21 -31.26
C ALA A 1029 14.17 -15.88 -30.58
N ARG A 1030 14.97 -14.82 -30.81
CA ARG A 1030 14.73 -13.49 -30.22
C ARG A 1030 13.57 -12.75 -30.87
N THR A 1031 13.39 -12.88 -32.18
CA THR A 1031 12.24 -12.29 -32.88
C THR A 1031 10.93 -12.82 -32.33
N ARG A 1032 10.84 -14.13 -32.06
CA ARG A 1032 9.67 -14.75 -31.41
C ARG A 1032 9.35 -14.12 -30.05
N MET A 1033 10.37 -13.81 -29.24
CA MET A 1033 10.17 -13.15 -27.94
C MET A 1033 9.58 -11.75 -28.11
N VAL A 1034 10.15 -10.94 -29.00
CA VAL A 1034 9.67 -9.58 -29.29
C VAL A 1034 8.21 -9.63 -29.74
N THR A 1035 7.88 -10.49 -30.72
CA THR A 1035 6.53 -10.66 -31.21
C THR A 1035 5.57 -11.14 -30.12
N ALA A 1036 5.97 -12.06 -29.24
CA ALA A 1036 5.14 -12.53 -28.15
C ALA A 1036 4.73 -11.39 -27.20
N TYR A 1037 5.67 -10.50 -26.84
CA TYR A 1037 5.38 -9.35 -25.97
C TYR A 1037 4.52 -8.28 -26.66
N GLU A 1038 4.75 -7.99 -27.94
CA GLU A 1038 3.90 -7.08 -28.72
C GLU A 1038 2.44 -7.55 -28.73
N PHE A 1039 2.22 -8.84 -28.98
CA PHE A 1039 0.88 -9.43 -28.96
C PHE A 1039 0.29 -9.47 -27.55
N ALA A 1040 1.08 -9.77 -26.53
CA ALA A 1040 0.62 -9.83 -25.15
C ALA A 1040 0.05 -8.48 -24.68
N GLN A 1041 0.64 -7.39 -25.16
CA GLN A 1041 0.23 -6.04 -24.81
C GLN A 1041 -1.06 -5.59 -25.51
N ILE A 1042 -1.32 -6.06 -26.73
CA ILE A 1042 -2.41 -5.53 -27.57
C ILE A 1042 -3.63 -6.46 -27.72
N LEU A 1043 -3.47 -7.77 -27.53
CA LEU A 1043 -4.53 -8.74 -27.80
C LEU A 1043 -5.82 -8.53 -27.00
N PRO A 1044 -5.80 -8.20 -25.69
CA PRO A 1044 -7.05 -7.91 -24.97
C PRO A 1044 -7.83 -6.75 -25.60
N THR A 1045 -7.11 -5.73 -26.11
CA THR A 1045 -7.69 -4.57 -26.80
C THR A 1045 -8.28 -4.96 -28.15
N THR A 1046 -7.55 -5.69 -29.00
CA THR A 1046 -8.06 -6.10 -30.32
C THR A 1046 -9.22 -7.08 -30.23
N ARG A 1047 -9.28 -7.88 -29.16
CA ARG A 1047 -10.39 -8.79 -28.84
C ARG A 1047 -11.54 -8.11 -28.10
N LYS A 1048 -11.42 -6.83 -27.72
CA LYS A 1048 -12.43 -6.07 -26.97
C LYS A 1048 -12.87 -6.77 -25.67
N LEU A 1049 -11.92 -7.36 -24.96
CA LEU A 1049 -12.22 -7.98 -23.65
C LEU A 1049 -12.55 -6.89 -22.62
N ALA A 1050 -13.67 -7.03 -21.92
CA ALA A 1050 -14.22 -6.00 -21.03
C ALA A 1050 -13.28 -5.56 -19.89
N GLY A 1051 -12.37 -6.44 -19.45
CA GLY A 1051 -11.38 -6.12 -18.43
C GLY A 1051 -10.22 -5.23 -18.88
N GLY A 1052 -9.99 -5.07 -20.20
CA GLY A 1052 -8.82 -4.37 -20.74
C GLY A 1052 -7.48 -4.95 -20.23
N GLY A 1053 -6.38 -4.20 -20.37
CA GLY A 1053 -5.07 -4.54 -19.81
C GLY A 1053 -4.17 -5.39 -20.72
N GLY A 1054 -2.99 -5.76 -20.22
CA GLY A 1054 -2.03 -6.65 -20.89
C GLY A 1054 -2.12 -8.11 -20.41
N LEU A 1055 -1.54 -9.02 -21.18
CA LEU A 1055 -1.39 -10.43 -20.84
C LEU A 1055 -0.01 -10.69 -20.23
N LEU A 1056 0.07 -11.63 -19.27
CA LEU A 1056 1.34 -12.14 -18.78
C LEU A 1056 1.91 -13.15 -19.79
N VAL A 1057 3.14 -12.94 -20.24
CA VAL A 1057 3.84 -13.86 -21.13
C VAL A 1057 4.35 -15.05 -20.32
N LEU A 1058 4.00 -16.26 -20.77
CA LEU A 1058 4.43 -17.51 -20.16
C LEU A 1058 5.68 -18.07 -20.86
N GLY A 1059 6.70 -18.36 -20.07
CA GLY A 1059 7.88 -19.10 -20.50
C GLY A 1059 7.66 -20.61 -20.43
N SER A 1060 8.43 -21.36 -21.24
CA SER A 1060 8.31 -22.82 -21.32
C SER A 1060 9.66 -23.56 -21.26
N ALA A 1061 10.71 -22.92 -20.74
CA ALA A 1061 11.96 -23.64 -20.49
C ALA A 1061 11.78 -24.60 -19.33
N ASN A 1062 12.25 -25.84 -19.42
CA ASN A 1062 12.22 -26.80 -18.30
C ASN A 1062 13.52 -26.73 -17.46
N VAL A 1063 13.54 -27.46 -16.34
CA VAL A 1063 14.67 -27.41 -15.39
C VAL A 1063 15.98 -27.95 -15.97
N GLY A 1064 15.91 -28.94 -16.88
CA GLY A 1064 17.08 -29.54 -17.52
C GLY A 1064 17.74 -28.60 -18.51
N GLU A 1065 16.93 -27.95 -19.36
CA GLU A 1065 17.37 -26.89 -20.27
C GLU A 1065 17.98 -25.71 -19.51
N ALA A 1066 17.33 -25.27 -18.44
CA ALA A 1066 17.83 -24.21 -17.58
C ALA A 1066 19.16 -24.59 -16.91
N LEU A 1067 19.34 -25.85 -16.49
CA LEU A 1067 20.55 -26.33 -15.83
C LEU A 1067 21.73 -26.40 -16.79
N ARG A 1068 21.51 -26.91 -18.00
CA ARG A 1068 22.53 -26.96 -19.06
C ARG A 1068 22.74 -25.59 -19.71
N GLY A 1069 21.76 -24.70 -19.62
CA GLY A 1069 21.70 -23.44 -20.35
C GLY A 1069 21.47 -23.63 -21.85
N TYR A 1070 20.69 -24.65 -22.22
CA TYR A 1070 20.21 -24.91 -23.59
C TYR A 1070 18.98 -24.05 -23.89
N LEU A 1071 19.24 -22.76 -24.02
CA LEU A 1071 18.25 -21.74 -24.37
C LEU A 1071 18.98 -20.55 -24.97
N THR A 1072 18.32 -19.77 -25.83
CA THR A 1072 18.89 -18.53 -26.32
C THR A 1072 18.67 -17.44 -25.28
N LYS A 1073 19.71 -16.71 -24.90
CA LYS A 1073 19.55 -15.60 -23.95
C LYS A 1073 18.66 -14.53 -24.60
N TYR A 1074 17.54 -14.21 -23.94
CA TYR A 1074 16.48 -13.31 -24.40
C TYR A 1074 15.63 -13.82 -25.57
N ASP A 1075 15.42 -15.13 -25.69
CA ASP A 1075 14.31 -15.71 -26.48
C ASP A 1075 13.05 -15.92 -25.62
N CYS A 1076 12.09 -16.72 -26.07
CA CYS A 1076 10.87 -17.04 -25.34
C CYS A 1076 11.10 -17.81 -24.00
N SER A 1077 12.34 -18.18 -23.67
CA SER A 1077 12.72 -18.60 -22.30
C SER A 1077 12.74 -17.43 -21.31
N SER A 1078 12.79 -16.18 -21.82
CA SER A 1078 12.66 -14.92 -21.09
C SER A 1078 11.24 -14.38 -21.25
N ALA A 1079 10.45 -14.53 -20.21
CA ALA A 1079 9.03 -14.22 -20.14
C ALA A 1079 8.72 -13.60 -18.74
N ASP A 1080 7.45 -13.39 -18.41
CA ASP A 1080 7.08 -12.81 -17.12
C ASP A 1080 7.11 -13.85 -16.00
N ILE A 1081 6.53 -15.02 -16.25
CA ILE A 1081 6.53 -16.17 -15.34
C ILE A 1081 6.64 -17.50 -16.11
N ASN A 1082 7.19 -18.53 -15.47
CA ASN A 1082 7.32 -19.87 -16.06
C ASN A 1082 6.74 -20.95 -15.10
N PRO A 1083 5.57 -21.53 -15.39
CA PRO A 1083 4.94 -22.51 -14.50
C PRO A 1083 5.64 -23.88 -14.49
N ILE A 1084 6.51 -24.17 -15.47
CA ILE A 1084 7.18 -25.47 -15.60
C ILE A 1084 8.70 -25.40 -15.40
N GLY A 1085 9.26 -24.22 -15.12
CA GLY A 1085 10.71 -23.99 -15.14
C GLY A 1085 11.54 -24.72 -14.09
N SER A 1086 10.89 -25.36 -13.13
CA SER A 1086 11.54 -26.27 -12.18
C SER A 1086 11.13 -27.74 -12.36
N ILE A 1087 10.33 -28.09 -13.35
CA ILE A 1087 9.83 -29.46 -13.56
C ILE A 1087 10.76 -30.21 -14.53
N ASP A 1088 11.04 -31.47 -14.20
CA ASP A 1088 11.85 -32.38 -15.00
C ASP A 1088 11.13 -32.75 -16.32
N LYS A 1089 11.89 -32.94 -17.40
CA LYS A 1089 11.32 -33.35 -18.70
C LYS A 1089 10.55 -34.67 -18.59
N ALA A 1090 11.03 -35.62 -17.78
CA ALA A 1090 10.37 -36.89 -17.55
C ALA A 1090 9.02 -36.70 -16.85
N ASP A 1091 8.97 -35.83 -15.83
CA ASP A 1091 7.72 -35.53 -15.12
C ASP A 1091 6.74 -34.73 -15.98
N LEU A 1092 7.22 -33.88 -16.90
CA LEU A 1092 6.37 -33.23 -17.91
C LEU A 1092 5.74 -34.25 -18.87
N LYS A 1093 6.48 -35.25 -19.33
CA LYS A 1093 5.93 -36.36 -20.15
C LYS A 1093 4.84 -37.10 -19.40
N ARG A 1094 5.09 -37.44 -18.12
CA ARG A 1094 4.11 -38.11 -17.25
C ARG A 1094 2.86 -37.26 -17.06
N PHE A 1095 3.02 -35.97 -16.76
CA PHE A 1095 1.92 -35.01 -16.61
C PHE A 1095 1.06 -34.95 -17.87
N ILE A 1096 1.66 -34.85 -19.06
CA ILE A 1096 0.92 -34.80 -20.32
C ILE A 1096 0.20 -36.12 -20.62
N ALA A 1097 0.83 -37.27 -20.39
CA ALA A 1097 0.19 -38.59 -20.54
C ALA A 1097 -1.00 -38.77 -19.59
N TRP A 1098 -0.87 -38.28 -18.35
CA TRP A 1098 -1.97 -38.27 -17.40
C TRP A 1098 -3.08 -37.31 -17.82
N ALA A 1099 -2.74 -36.10 -18.27
CA ALA A 1099 -3.69 -35.08 -18.72
C ALA A 1099 -4.46 -35.52 -19.98
N GLN A 1100 -3.84 -36.29 -20.88
CA GLN A 1100 -4.51 -36.89 -22.05
C GLN A 1100 -5.76 -37.65 -21.65
N VAL A 1101 -5.67 -38.45 -20.58
CA VAL A 1101 -6.78 -39.25 -20.06
C VAL A 1101 -7.69 -38.42 -19.17
N GLN A 1102 -7.14 -37.73 -18.18
CA GLN A 1102 -7.94 -37.05 -17.14
C GLN A 1102 -8.60 -35.76 -17.63
N PHE A 1103 -8.02 -35.09 -18.63
CA PHE A 1103 -8.62 -33.92 -19.26
C PHE A 1103 -9.33 -34.23 -20.57
N GLU A 1104 -9.39 -35.51 -20.97
CA GLU A 1104 -10.07 -36.00 -22.19
C GLU A 1104 -9.52 -35.32 -23.46
N MET A 1105 -8.18 -35.23 -23.58
CA MET A 1105 -7.48 -34.54 -24.66
C MET A 1105 -6.63 -35.53 -25.48
N PRO A 1106 -7.24 -36.32 -26.40
CA PRO A 1106 -6.52 -37.34 -27.17
C PRO A 1106 -5.42 -36.76 -28.07
N CYS A 1107 -5.51 -35.48 -28.47
CA CYS A 1107 -4.47 -34.79 -29.24
C CYS A 1107 -3.10 -34.72 -28.53
N LEU A 1108 -3.04 -34.95 -27.21
CA LEU A 1108 -1.80 -34.96 -26.44
C LEU A 1108 -0.88 -36.15 -26.75
N GLU A 1109 -1.41 -37.25 -27.31
CA GLU A 1109 -0.62 -38.43 -27.71
C GLU A 1109 0.49 -38.06 -28.72
N GLU A 1110 0.17 -37.16 -29.65
CA GLU A 1110 1.13 -36.71 -30.68
C GLU A 1110 2.29 -35.90 -30.08
N PHE A 1111 2.10 -35.25 -28.93
CA PHE A 1111 3.17 -34.52 -28.24
C PHE A 1111 4.12 -35.47 -27.48
N LEU A 1112 3.63 -36.63 -27.05
CA LEU A 1112 4.42 -37.64 -26.33
C LEU A 1112 5.28 -38.47 -27.28
N THR A 1113 4.77 -38.74 -28.47
CA THR A 1113 5.41 -39.59 -29.49
C THR A 1113 6.25 -38.81 -30.49
N ALA A 1114 6.07 -37.49 -30.60
CA ALA A 1114 6.90 -36.64 -31.46
C ALA A 1114 8.36 -36.61 -31.01
N THR A 1115 9.26 -36.55 -31.99
CA THR A 1115 10.69 -36.35 -31.74
C THR A 1115 10.92 -34.89 -31.28
N PRO A 1116 11.56 -34.66 -30.12
CA PRO A 1116 11.88 -33.30 -29.66
C PRO A 1116 12.84 -32.61 -30.64
N THR A 1117 12.41 -31.49 -31.22
CA THR A 1117 13.17 -30.70 -32.18
C THR A 1117 12.88 -29.21 -32.02
N ALA A 1118 13.92 -28.38 -32.20
CA ALA A 1118 13.79 -26.92 -32.15
C ALA A 1118 13.43 -26.28 -33.50
N GLU A 1119 13.49 -27.04 -34.62
CA GLU A 1119 13.21 -26.58 -36.00
C GLU A 1119 13.83 -25.19 -36.34
N LEU A 1120 15.06 -24.93 -35.87
CA LEU A 1120 15.76 -23.65 -36.11
C LEU A 1120 16.72 -23.71 -37.31
N GLU A 1121 17.09 -24.92 -37.73
CA GLU A 1121 17.86 -25.18 -38.95
C GLU A 1121 16.94 -25.72 -40.07
N PRO A 1122 17.29 -25.51 -41.36
CA PRO A 1122 16.60 -26.14 -42.47
C PRO A 1122 16.61 -27.68 -42.32
N VAL A 1123 15.43 -28.30 -42.32
CA VAL A 1123 15.29 -29.76 -42.34
C VAL A 1123 15.73 -30.29 -43.71
N THR A 1124 16.57 -31.31 -43.73
CA THR A 1124 16.97 -32.02 -44.98
C THR A 1124 16.58 -33.50 -44.87
N GLU A 1125 16.59 -34.24 -45.99
CA GLU A 1125 16.24 -35.68 -45.98
C GLU A 1125 17.05 -36.51 -44.97
N ASP A 1126 18.29 -36.10 -44.68
CA ASP A 1126 19.22 -36.80 -43.78
C ASP A 1126 19.44 -36.12 -42.41
N TYR A 1127 18.83 -34.97 -42.14
CA TYR A 1127 19.10 -34.18 -40.92
C TYR A 1127 17.87 -33.50 -40.32
N VAL A 1128 17.57 -33.86 -39.07
CA VAL A 1128 16.61 -33.21 -38.17
C VAL A 1128 17.32 -32.86 -36.87
N GLN A 1129 17.22 -31.61 -36.43
CA GLN A 1129 17.85 -31.14 -35.19
C GLN A 1129 17.14 -31.77 -33.97
N SER A 1130 17.82 -32.62 -33.21
CA SER A 1130 17.34 -33.19 -31.94
C SER A 1130 17.98 -32.49 -30.76
N ASP A 1131 17.18 -32.15 -29.74
CA ASP A 1131 17.65 -31.43 -28.55
C ASP A 1131 18.74 -32.18 -27.79
N GLU A 1132 18.58 -33.48 -27.55
CA GLU A 1132 19.56 -34.28 -26.81
C GLU A 1132 20.87 -34.47 -27.58
N ALA A 1133 20.77 -34.58 -28.91
CA ALA A 1133 21.94 -34.65 -29.79
C ALA A 1133 22.74 -33.34 -29.77
N ASP A 1134 22.06 -32.19 -29.84
CA ASP A 1134 22.71 -30.87 -29.81
C ASP A 1134 23.22 -30.50 -28.40
N MET A 1135 22.52 -30.92 -27.35
CA MET A 1135 23.00 -30.79 -25.98
C MET A 1135 24.24 -31.64 -25.69
N GLY A 1136 24.42 -32.75 -26.41
CA GLY A 1136 25.48 -33.74 -26.18
C GLY A 1136 25.26 -34.59 -24.92
N MET A 1137 24.03 -34.60 -24.39
CA MET A 1137 23.61 -35.33 -23.19
C MET A 1137 22.10 -35.53 -23.21
N SER A 1138 21.64 -36.67 -22.68
CA SER A 1138 20.20 -36.92 -22.57
C SER A 1138 19.59 -36.19 -21.38
N TYR A 1139 18.27 -36.00 -21.40
CA TYR A 1139 17.54 -35.45 -20.25
C TYR A 1139 17.67 -36.34 -19.02
N ALA A 1140 17.70 -37.67 -19.18
CA ALA A 1140 17.91 -38.61 -18.09
C ALA A 1140 19.29 -38.43 -17.42
N GLU A 1141 20.35 -38.22 -18.22
CA GLU A 1141 21.67 -37.89 -17.69
C GLU A 1141 21.67 -36.55 -16.96
N LEU A 1142 20.99 -35.54 -17.51
CA LEU A 1142 20.86 -34.22 -16.90
C LEU A 1142 20.14 -34.25 -15.55
N THR A 1143 19.09 -35.04 -15.40
CA THR A 1143 18.39 -35.26 -14.12
C THR A 1143 19.36 -35.81 -13.08
N VAL A 1144 20.13 -36.84 -13.44
CA VAL A 1144 21.15 -37.42 -12.53
C VAL A 1144 22.20 -36.38 -12.15
N PHE A 1145 22.77 -35.66 -13.12
CA PHE A 1145 23.76 -34.63 -12.84
C PHE A 1145 23.20 -33.50 -11.98
N GLY A 1146 21.97 -33.05 -12.25
CA GLY A 1146 21.26 -32.03 -11.48
C GLY A 1146 21.09 -32.42 -10.02
N ARG A 1147 20.56 -33.61 -9.75
CA ARG A 1147 20.38 -34.15 -8.39
C ARG A 1147 21.70 -34.36 -7.67
N LEU A 1148 22.70 -34.97 -8.32
CA LEU A 1148 24.03 -35.16 -7.71
C LEU A 1148 24.69 -33.81 -7.36
N ARG A 1149 24.60 -32.83 -8.25
CA ARG A 1149 25.14 -31.49 -8.05
C ARG A 1149 24.43 -30.74 -6.92
N LYS A 1150 23.10 -30.70 -6.96
CA LYS A 1150 22.30 -29.80 -6.12
C LYS A 1150 21.77 -30.47 -4.86
N GLU A 1151 21.20 -31.65 -4.93
CA GLU A 1151 20.67 -32.36 -3.76
C GLU A 1151 21.83 -32.97 -2.96
N ARG A 1152 22.69 -33.76 -3.62
CA ARG A 1152 23.84 -34.44 -2.99
C ARG A 1152 25.11 -33.59 -2.86
N LYS A 1153 25.06 -32.34 -3.31
CA LYS A 1153 26.14 -31.34 -3.14
C LYS A 1153 27.49 -31.79 -3.73
N MET A 1154 27.49 -32.60 -4.78
CA MET A 1154 28.71 -33.14 -5.37
C MET A 1154 29.34 -32.17 -6.38
N GLY A 1155 30.63 -31.90 -6.19
CA GLY A 1155 31.49 -31.28 -7.21
C GLY A 1155 31.97 -32.30 -8.26
N PRO A 1156 32.79 -31.88 -9.25
CA PRO A 1156 33.17 -32.75 -10.38
C PRO A 1156 33.84 -34.06 -9.96
N LEU A 1157 34.80 -34.00 -9.03
CA LEU A 1157 35.54 -35.19 -8.60
C LEU A 1157 34.64 -36.18 -7.86
N SER A 1158 33.87 -35.70 -6.87
CA SER A 1158 32.96 -36.55 -6.10
C SER A 1158 31.85 -37.14 -6.97
N MET A 1159 31.35 -36.37 -7.94
CA MET A 1159 30.35 -36.86 -8.89
C MET A 1159 30.93 -37.99 -9.75
N TRP A 1160 32.14 -37.82 -10.30
CA TRP A 1160 32.81 -38.88 -11.03
C TRP A 1160 33.06 -40.12 -10.17
N GLN A 1161 33.58 -39.97 -8.95
CA GLN A 1161 33.82 -41.10 -8.05
C GLN A 1161 32.53 -41.87 -7.73
N HIS A 1162 31.43 -41.15 -7.50
CA HIS A 1162 30.13 -41.77 -7.29
C HIS A 1162 29.65 -42.53 -8.54
N LEU A 1163 29.68 -41.86 -9.69
CA LEU A 1163 29.19 -42.43 -10.95
C LEU A 1163 30.04 -43.60 -11.46
N VAL A 1164 31.34 -43.68 -11.16
CA VAL A 1164 32.15 -44.86 -11.49
C VAL A 1164 31.59 -46.14 -10.87
N HIS A 1165 30.94 -46.06 -9.71
CA HIS A 1165 30.29 -47.20 -9.08
C HIS A 1165 28.85 -47.41 -9.56
N VAL A 1166 28.13 -46.32 -9.83
CA VAL A 1166 26.70 -46.37 -10.21
C VAL A 1166 26.47 -46.61 -11.71
N TRP A 1167 27.39 -46.17 -12.57
CA TRP A 1167 27.36 -46.35 -14.03
C TRP A 1167 28.49 -47.26 -14.51
N GLY A 1168 29.34 -47.76 -13.61
CA GLY A 1168 30.49 -48.58 -13.99
C GLY A 1168 30.06 -49.87 -14.68
N LYS A 1169 30.70 -50.19 -15.81
CA LYS A 1169 30.42 -51.40 -16.60
C LYS A 1169 30.57 -52.72 -15.85
N ASP A 1170 31.37 -52.75 -14.78
CA ASP A 1170 31.62 -53.97 -13.99
C ASP A 1170 30.60 -54.20 -12.87
N ARG A 1171 29.56 -53.35 -12.74
CA ARG A 1171 28.52 -53.50 -11.72
C ARG A 1171 27.43 -54.48 -12.17
N GLU A 1172 26.71 -55.05 -11.21
CA GLU A 1172 25.50 -55.83 -11.52
C GLU A 1172 24.35 -54.90 -11.95
N LYS A 1173 23.68 -55.22 -13.07
CA LYS A 1173 22.55 -54.45 -13.60
C LYS A 1173 21.24 -55.15 -13.23
N GLY A 1174 20.40 -54.47 -12.44
CA GLY A 1174 19.08 -54.98 -12.07
C GLY A 1174 18.07 -54.91 -13.24
N PRO A 1175 16.94 -55.63 -13.16
CA PRO A 1175 15.91 -55.65 -14.20
C PRO A 1175 15.19 -54.30 -14.41
N GLU A 1176 15.16 -53.43 -13.40
CA GLU A 1176 14.56 -52.08 -13.46
C GLU A 1176 15.61 -50.95 -13.56
N ASP A 1177 16.87 -51.30 -13.84
CA ASP A 1177 17.97 -50.34 -13.83
C ASP A 1177 18.20 -49.71 -15.21
N GLU A 1178 17.80 -48.45 -15.35
CA GLU A 1178 17.93 -47.69 -16.59
C GLU A 1178 19.29 -46.97 -16.73
N ASN A 1179 20.17 -47.06 -15.73
CA ASN A 1179 21.45 -46.36 -15.78
C ASN A 1179 22.38 -46.95 -16.86
N PRO A 1180 23.21 -46.10 -17.52
CA PRO A 1180 24.17 -46.57 -18.50
C PRO A 1180 25.28 -47.41 -17.86
N MET A 1181 25.89 -48.28 -18.66
CA MET A 1181 27.01 -49.15 -18.29
C MET A 1181 28.24 -48.69 -19.05
N LEU A 1182 29.10 -47.92 -18.39
CA LEU A 1182 30.18 -47.14 -19.01
C LEU A 1182 31.53 -47.46 -18.36
N GLU A 1183 32.60 -47.27 -19.12
CA GLU A 1183 33.95 -47.30 -18.59
C GLU A 1183 34.24 -46.05 -17.74
N PRO A 1184 35.11 -46.13 -16.71
CA PRO A 1184 35.47 -44.98 -15.88
C PRO A 1184 35.96 -43.76 -16.67
N ALA A 1185 36.58 -43.98 -17.83
CA ALA A 1185 37.05 -42.93 -18.74
C ALA A 1185 35.88 -42.21 -19.43
N GLU A 1186 34.85 -42.94 -19.87
CA GLU A 1186 33.65 -42.37 -20.50
C GLU A 1186 32.85 -41.55 -19.47
N ILE A 1187 32.74 -42.07 -18.24
CA ILE A 1187 32.11 -41.36 -17.12
C ILE A 1187 32.87 -40.07 -16.80
N ALA A 1188 34.22 -40.12 -16.80
CA ALA A 1188 35.05 -38.93 -16.61
C ALA A 1188 34.77 -37.89 -17.70
N GLN A 1189 34.67 -38.30 -18.96
CA GLN A 1189 34.37 -37.42 -20.07
C GLN A 1189 32.99 -36.76 -19.92
N LYS A 1190 31.94 -37.54 -19.59
CA LYS A 1190 30.58 -37.01 -19.39
C LYS A 1190 30.50 -36.01 -18.24
N VAL A 1191 31.09 -36.33 -17.08
CA VAL A 1191 31.14 -35.41 -15.92
C VAL A 1191 31.88 -34.12 -16.29
N LYS A 1192 33.03 -34.23 -16.95
CA LYS A 1192 33.78 -33.05 -17.38
C LYS A 1192 32.98 -32.20 -18.36
N PHE A 1193 32.33 -32.84 -19.33
CA PHE A 1193 31.52 -32.19 -20.34
C PHE A 1193 30.34 -31.42 -19.71
N PHE A 1194 29.62 -32.03 -18.77
CA PHE A 1194 28.55 -31.39 -18.01
C PHE A 1194 29.04 -30.13 -17.28
N PHE A 1195 30.09 -30.23 -16.47
CA PHE A 1195 30.56 -29.09 -15.68
C PHE A 1195 31.11 -27.95 -16.53
N VAL A 1196 31.73 -28.24 -17.68
CA VAL A 1196 32.18 -27.20 -18.63
C VAL A 1196 30.99 -26.44 -19.19
N HIS A 1197 29.97 -27.13 -19.69
CA HIS A 1197 28.78 -26.49 -20.28
C HIS A 1197 27.99 -25.72 -19.22
N TYR A 1198 27.77 -26.32 -18.05
CA TYR A 1198 27.17 -25.64 -16.91
C TYR A 1198 27.91 -24.33 -16.57
N ALA A 1199 29.24 -24.32 -16.61
CA ALA A 1199 30.02 -23.13 -16.28
C ALA A 1199 29.86 -22.00 -17.30
N ILE A 1200 29.99 -22.31 -18.59
CA ILE A 1200 29.98 -21.30 -19.65
C ILE A 1200 28.58 -20.72 -19.86
N THR A 1201 27.52 -21.49 -19.56
CA THR A 1201 26.13 -21.04 -19.73
C THR A 1201 25.50 -20.49 -18.45
N ARG A 1202 26.17 -20.55 -17.29
CA ARG A 1202 25.58 -20.12 -16.01
C ARG A 1202 25.07 -18.68 -16.02
N HIS A 1203 25.72 -17.80 -16.76
CA HIS A 1203 25.30 -16.40 -16.95
C HIS A 1203 23.91 -16.23 -17.59
N LYS A 1204 23.30 -17.29 -18.13
CA LYS A 1204 21.92 -17.29 -18.63
C LYS A 1204 20.92 -17.44 -17.48
N ALA A 1205 21.25 -18.22 -16.45
CA ALA A 1205 20.38 -18.45 -15.28
C ALA A 1205 20.13 -17.17 -14.45
N THR A 1206 21.06 -16.20 -14.50
CA THR A 1206 20.94 -14.93 -13.77
C THR A 1206 19.83 -14.02 -14.28
N THR A 1207 19.37 -14.24 -15.51
CA THR A 1207 18.30 -13.47 -16.17
C THR A 1207 17.19 -14.40 -16.66
N LEU A 1208 17.12 -15.62 -16.12
CA LEU A 1208 16.05 -16.56 -16.47
C LEU A 1208 14.75 -16.11 -15.80
N THR A 1209 13.64 -16.35 -16.49
CA THR A 1209 12.28 -16.09 -16.00
C THR A 1209 12.04 -16.69 -14.62
N PRO A 1210 11.39 -15.97 -13.69
CA PRO A 1210 10.92 -16.53 -12.42
C PRO A 1210 10.04 -17.77 -12.67
N ALA A 1211 10.47 -18.91 -12.13
CA ALA A 1211 9.79 -20.18 -12.33
C ALA A 1211 9.14 -20.69 -11.05
N LEU A 1212 7.92 -21.23 -11.15
CA LEU A 1212 7.27 -21.95 -10.06
C LEU A 1212 8.21 -23.02 -9.53
N HIS A 1213 8.40 -23.07 -8.21
CA HIS A 1213 9.26 -24.07 -7.56
C HIS A 1213 8.51 -25.38 -7.30
N CYS A 1214 9.01 -26.48 -7.87
CA CYS A 1214 8.48 -27.84 -7.75
C CYS A 1214 9.57 -28.87 -7.45
N ASN A 1215 10.80 -28.72 -7.97
CA ASN A 1215 11.91 -29.64 -7.70
C ASN A 1215 13.09 -29.01 -6.95
N ASP A 1216 13.68 -29.82 -6.07
CA ASP A 1216 14.77 -29.44 -5.17
C ASP A 1216 16.17 -29.45 -5.83
N TYR A 1217 16.24 -29.59 -7.16
CA TYR A 1217 17.48 -29.45 -7.92
C TYR A 1217 17.51 -28.26 -8.88
N SER A 1218 16.49 -27.38 -8.83
CA SER A 1218 16.38 -26.20 -9.69
C SER A 1218 17.67 -25.35 -9.75
N PRO A 1219 18.08 -24.86 -10.93
CA PRO A 1219 19.23 -23.99 -11.08
C PRO A 1219 18.94 -22.51 -10.84
N ASP A 1220 17.75 -22.12 -10.35
CA ASP A 1220 17.37 -20.71 -10.11
C ASP A 1220 18.41 -19.95 -9.27
N ASP A 1221 18.94 -18.86 -9.82
CA ASP A 1221 20.02 -18.09 -9.19
C ASP A 1221 19.49 -17.02 -8.21
N ASN A 1222 18.20 -16.67 -8.25
CA ASN A 1222 17.64 -15.57 -7.46
C ASN A 1222 17.37 -15.96 -6.00
N ARG A 1223 16.96 -17.21 -5.75
CA ARG A 1223 16.57 -17.70 -4.42
C ARG A 1223 17.27 -19.01 -4.09
N PHE A 1224 17.05 -20.03 -4.91
CA PHE A 1224 17.31 -21.43 -4.52
C PHE A 1224 18.77 -21.86 -4.66
N ASP A 1225 19.47 -21.44 -5.72
CA ASP A 1225 20.76 -21.97 -6.11
C ASP A 1225 21.82 -20.89 -6.38
N LEU A 1226 22.21 -20.15 -5.35
CA LEU A 1226 23.26 -19.14 -5.47
C LEU A 1226 24.59 -19.75 -5.90
N ARG A 1227 25.13 -19.27 -7.02
CA ARG A 1227 26.39 -19.74 -7.59
C ARG A 1227 27.13 -18.59 -8.28
N PRO A 1228 28.47 -18.67 -8.42
CA PRO A 1228 29.17 -17.80 -9.36
C PRO A 1228 28.60 -17.97 -10.77
N PHE A 1229 28.52 -16.89 -11.53
CA PHE A 1229 28.20 -16.94 -12.97
C PHE A 1229 29.44 -16.70 -13.85
N LEU A 1230 30.57 -16.36 -13.24
CA LEU A 1230 31.89 -16.30 -13.87
C LEU A 1230 32.79 -17.37 -13.24
N TYR A 1231 33.00 -18.47 -13.97
CA TYR A 1231 33.83 -19.58 -13.53
C TYR A 1231 35.21 -19.55 -14.19
N PRO A 1232 36.28 -19.97 -13.49
CA PRO A 1232 37.56 -20.26 -14.14
C PRO A 1232 37.42 -21.49 -15.06
N SER A 1233 38.33 -21.62 -16.03
CA SER A 1233 38.33 -22.77 -16.94
C SER A 1233 38.43 -24.09 -16.18
N PHE A 1234 37.38 -24.92 -16.26
CA PHE A 1234 37.34 -26.22 -15.60
C PHE A 1234 38.43 -27.18 -16.11
N TRP A 1235 38.85 -27.07 -17.37
CA TRP A 1235 39.96 -27.88 -17.93
C TRP A 1235 41.29 -27.65 -17.21
N GLN A 1236 41.49 -26.45 -16.65
CA GLN A 1236 42.69 -26.12 -15.88
C GLN A 1236 42.50 -26.31 -14.37
N SER A 1237 41.26 -26.63 -13.94
CA SER A 1237 40.90 -26.77 -12.54
C SER A 1237 41.59 -27.95 -11.85
N TRP A 1238 41.74 -27.82 -10.54
CA TRP A 1238 42.27 -28.88 -9.70
C TRP A 1238 41.42 -30.17 -9.77
N SER A 1239 40.09 -30.04 -9.84
CA SER A 1239 39.19 -31.20 -9.83
C SER A 1239 39.34 -32.07 -11.08
N PHE A 1240 39.49 -31.49 -12.27
CA PHE A 1240 39.68 -32.26 -13.51
C PHE A 1240 41.03 -32.98 -13.53
N LYS A 1241 42.11 -32.29 -13.13
CA LYS A 1241 43.44 -32.90 -12.96
C LYS A 1241 43.42 -34.05 -11.95
N ARG A 1242 42.61 -33.93 -10.90
CA ARG A 1242 42.44 -34.97 -9.90
C ARG A 1242 41.68 -36.18 -10.44
N ILE A 1243 40.62 -35.96 -11.24
CA ILE A 1243 39.90 -37.02 -11.96
C ILE A 1243 40.88 -37.79 -12.85
N ASP A 1244 41.71 -37.11 -13.66
CA ASP A 1244 42.66 -37.78 -14.56
C ASP A 1244 43.69 -38.64 -13.79
N LYS A 1245 44.19 -38.12 -12.67
CA LYS A 1245 45.12 -38.86 -11.81
C LYS A 1245 44.49 -40.10 -11.17
N GLU A 1246 43.23 -40.00 -10.72
CA GLU A 1246 42.53 -41.14 -10.13
C GLU A 1246 42.07 -42.15 -11.20
N LEU A 1247 41.63 -41.69 -12.37
CA LEU A 1247 41.33 -42.55 -13.51
C LEU A 1247 42.54 -43.39 -13.90
N ALA A 1248 43.72 -42.79 -14.03
CA ALA A 1248 44.96 -43.51 -14.31
C ALA A 1248 45.31 -44.56 -13.23
N ARG A 1249 44.95 -44.31 -11.96
CA ARG A 1249 45.11 -45.29 -10.87
C ARG A 1249 44.15 -46.45 -11.00
N VAL A 1250 42.88 -46.19 -11.31
CA VAL A 1250 41.84 -47.20 -11.52
C VAL A 1250 42.20 -48.09 -12.72
N GLU A 1251 42.60 -47.49 -13.84
CA GLU A 1251 43.04 -48.24 -15.03
C GLU A 1251 44.28 -49.10 -14.76
N LYS A 1252 45.24 -48.58 -13.98
CA LYS A 1252 46.43 -49.35 -13.57
C LYS A 1252 46.08 -50.51 -12.64
N ALA A 1253 45.09 -50.34 -11.76
CA ALA A 1253 44.61 -51.41 -10.89
C ALA A 1253 43.85 -52.48 -11.67
N ARG A 1254 43.00 -52.09 -12.62
CA ARG A 1254 42.28 -53.01 -13.52
C ARG A 1254 43.19 -53.80 -14.44
N LYS A 1255 44.36 -53.27 -14.84
CA LYS A 1255 45.38 -54.01 -15.61
C LYS A 1255 46.17 -55.04 -14.79
N LYS A 1256 46.02 -55.06 -13.46
CA LYS A 1256 46.73 -55.99 -12.54
C LYS A 1256 45.84 -57.14 -12.06
N VAL A 1257 44.53 -57.03 -12.22
CA VAL A 1257 43.53 -58.10 -12.06
C VAL A 1257 43.33 -58.74 -13.42
#